data_AF-A0A317X4D4-F1
#
_entry.id   AF-A0A317X4D4-F1
#
_cell.length_a   1.000
_cell.length_b   1.000
_cell.length_c   1.000
_cell.angle_alpha   90.00
_cell.angle_beta   90.00
_cell.angle_gamma   90.00
#
_symmetry.space_group_name_H-M   'P 1'
#
loop_
_entity.id
_entity.type
_entity.pdbx_description
1 polymer ?
#
loop_
_entity_poly.entity_id
_entity_poly.type
_entity_poly.pdbx_seq_one_letter_code
_entity_poly.pdbx_strand_id
1 'polypeptide(L)'
;MSSNKIWLRAETKPAEARSALTPTTCKALMDAGYEVTVERSTQRIFDDEDFAKIGAPLVEEGSWVKDAPKDAYVLGLKELPEEEFPLEHVHISFAHCYKQQGGWEKVLARWPRGGGTLLDLEFLTDDVGRRVAAFGWSAGYAGSALAIKNWAWQLTHPEGVPLPGETPYANQDLLVESVKESLEAGKKQSGRSPKVLVIGALGRCGNGAVQLAKDVGIPESDIVQWDIAETKKGGPFREIVEDVDILINCIYLASKIPPFVTPETLTSPNRRLSVICDVSADTTNPNNPLPVYSITTTFDKPTVPVTLSSGSQVAGLSVISIDHLPSLLPRESSEMFSQALLPSLLQLKDRENARVWKQAEDLFNEKVATNIRAYQDNGSNSSPPAASSTTRSLPLRLSRLMQEKSTTVAAYAAGASLAAIALFYVFGPNYTIDGDDSNDSIRKKNIVGLSNPANDCFINSVLQALAGLGDLRVYLIRELHRRELDGPDIYNVLPAPDEMPRGGNADRIRELQQGTITRALKEMLDRLNERPIYKKTISARPFIHALEYAYRTRISRNQQDAQEFLQIVAERLCDEYHAGVKARQRAKGLIEPFPSPGAAETSDEVAPRSPAEVEVRIDDGSENGLPAIIDNKLKEIDHEYSFPFEGKLESQIECTFCHYQYKPNQTSFVNLTLQVPQKSSTSLSACFDGLLKTEYIEDFKCDKCRLQHALEVKTQEMRRVRTTEDKSRLEMEIERIQTAIATDPEGALEGVTLPPSELAPRRKIARHMRITAFPKIIAIHLSRSIFDHSSSTKNAAKVSFPERLPLGGILNREWFRLLAIVCHKGSHHSGHYESFRRNHLYPPFSTPDAFSSYSQSRVASENPSEAPSPQLKAQNPSDGEPSSLDISTSNASPTRSSQLQPPPSPTPRPTSSPRVSFQSNRSKSSTSKQTLSPVSDPHSPSSEGGRWSKSFSRASFTSDRSTPATSVEASIGPAARLRRRRKPIDRWWRVSDEKVKECKTSDVLGMQREVYLLFYELDKPSPDV
;
A
#
# COMPACT_ATOMS: atom_id res chain seq x y z
N MET A 1 20.69 -7.06 -28.07
CA MET A 1 20.09 -8.42 -28.16
C MET A 1 19.90 -8.90 -26.74
N SER A 2 18.67 -9.16 -26.31
CA SER A 2 18.41 -9.68 -24.97
C SER A 2 18.64 -11.19 -24.91
N SER A 3 19.36 -11.62 -23.88
CA SER A 3 19.60 -13.03 -23.58
C SER A 3 18.49 -13.62 -22.71
N ASN A 4 18.31 -14.93 -22.81
CA ASN A 4 17.49 -15.76 -21.91
C ASN A 4 18.33 -16.62 -20.95
N LYS A 5 19.67 -16.53 -20.99
CA LYS A 5 20.59 -17.38 -20.21
C LYS A 5 21.00 -16.72 -18.91
N ILE A 6 20.87 -17.46 -17.81
CA ILE A 6 21.31 -17.07 -16.47
C ILE A 6 22.26 -18.15 -15.96
N TRP A 7 23.40 -17.73 -15.42
CA TRP A 7 24.41 -18.62 -14.82
C TRP A 7 24.51 -18.27 -13.34
N LEU A 8 23.95 -19.12 -12.48
CA LEU A 8 24.06 -18.96 -11.04
C LEU A 8 25.45 -19.43 -10.60
N ARG A 9 26.37 -18.49 -10.40
CA ARG A 9 27.71 -18.81 -9.90
C ARG A 9 27.66 -19.28 -8.45
N ALA A 10 28.65 -20.07 -8.04
CA ALA A 10 28.89 -20.35 -6.63
C ALA A 10 29.37 -19.07 -5.91
N GLU A 11 29.07 -18.96 -4.61
CA GLU A 11 29.69 -17.94 -3.76
C GLU A 11 31.06 -18.42 -3.29
N THR A 12 32.05 -17.53 -3.36
CA THR A 12 33.43 -17.79 -2.92
C THR A 12 33.81 -17.01 -1.65
N LYS A 13 32.89 -16.19 -1.12
CA LYS A 13 33.11 -15.47 0.14
C LYS A 13 32.94 -16.46 1.30
N PRO A 14 33.92 -16.60 2.23
CA PRO A 14 33.81 -17.50 3.37
C PRO A 14 32.52 -17.28 4.17
N ALA A 15 31.91 -18.39 4.62
CA ALA A 15 30.62 -18.44 5.33
C ALA A 15 29.39 -17.87 4.58
N GLU A 16 29.50 -17.50 3.29
CA GLU A 16 28.35 -17.05 2.50
C GLU A 16 27.53 -18.23 1.97
N ALA A 17 26.71 -18.82 2.85
CA ALA A 17 25.87 -19.96 2.52
C ALA A 17 24.56 -19.61 1.78
N ARG A 18 24.27 -18.32 1.57
CA ARG A 18 23.09 -17.85 0.82
C ARG A 18 23.26 -18.08 -0.69
N SER A 19 22.18 -17.94 -1.46
CA SER A 19 22.25 -17.90 -2.92
C SER A 19 21.24 -16.93 -3.55
N ALA A 20 21.59 -16.38 -4.72
CA ALA A 20 20.76 -15.42 -5.44
C ALA A 20 19.51 -16.05 -6.08
N LEU A 21 19.56 -17.36 -6.35
CA LEU A 21 18.41 -18.19 -6.69
C LEU A 21 18.27 -19.34 -5.70
N THR A 22 17.03 -19.66 -5.39
CA THR A 22 16.62 -20.88 -4.70
C THR A 22 16.09 -21.89 -5.73
N PRO A 23 15.98 -23.19 -5.41
CA PRO A 23 15.34 -24.15 -6.31
C PRO A 23 13.92 -23.71 -6.73
N THR A 24 13.16 -23.12 -5.79
CA THR A 24 11.83 -22.54 -6.00
C THR A 24 11.81 -21.46 -7.09
N THR A 25 12.77 -20.53 -7.04
CA THR A 25 12.82 -19.35 -7.93
C THR A 25 13.57 -19.62 -9.23
N CYS A 26 14.61 -20.47 -9.20
CA CYS A 26 15.26 -21.04 -10.38
C CYS A 26 14.21 -21.77 -11.25
N LYS A 27 13.38 -22.61 -10.66
CA LYS A 27 12.29 -23.27 -11.39
C LYS A 27 11.29 -22.27 -11.99
N ALA A 28 10.94 -21.21 -11.27
CA ALA A 28 10.04 -20.18 -11.80
C ALA A 28 10.62 -19.44 -13.02
N LEU A 29 11.94 -19.27 -13.10
CA LEU A 29 12.63 -18.73 -14.28
C LEU A 29 12.67 -19.74 -15.44
N MET A 30 12.98 -21.01 -15.16
CA MET A 30 12.95 -22.09 -16.16
C MET A 30 11.55 -22.29 -16.76
N ASP A 31 10.50 -22.27 -15.93
CA ASP A 31 9.09 -22.35 -16.36
C ASP A 31 8.64 -21.09 -17.14
N ALA A 32 9.35 -19.96 -16.98
CA ALA A 32 9.24 -18.76 -17.82
C ALA A 32 10.18 -18.80 -19.05
N GLY A 33 10.80 -19.95 -19.33
CA GLY A 33 11.66 -20.20 -20.49
C GLY A 33 13.03 -19.52 -20.44
N TYR A 34 13.59 -19.29 -19.25
CA TYR A 34 15.01 -18.93 -19.10
C TYR A 34 15.87 -20.20 -19.09
N GLU A 35 17.05 -20.15 -19.70
CA GLU A 35 18.08 -21.18 -19.62
C GLU A 35 18.91 -20.91 -18.36
N VAL A 36 18.65 -21.64 -17.27
CA VAL A 36 19.32 -21.41 -15.98
C VAL A 36 20.32 -22.53 -15.68
N THR A 37 21.60 -22.25 -15.85
CA THR A 37 22.71 -23.12 -15.42
C THR A 37 23.08 -22.79 -13.97
N VAL A 38 23.42 -23.80 -13.19
CA VAL A 38 23.76 -23.67 -11.77
C VAL A 38 25.13 -24.29 -11.52
N GLU A 39 26.07 -23.52 -10.96
CA GLU A 39 27.31 -24.09 -10.45
C GLU A 39 27.03 -24.92 -9.20
N ARG A 40 27.70 -26.08 -9.10
CA ARG A 40 27.87 -26.81 -7.85
C ARG A 40 28.51 -25.88 -6.82
N SER A 41 28.15 -26.02 -5.55
CA SER A 41 28.76 -25.20 -4.50
C SER A 41 28.84 -25.94 -3.17
N THR A 42 30.04 -26.05 -2.61
CA THR A 42 30.27 -26.74 -1.33
C THR A 42 29.79 -25.97 -0.09
N GLN A 43 29.53 -24.66 -0.22
CA GLN A 43 29.09 -23.80 0.89
C GLN A 43 27.61 -23.39 0.85
N ARG A 44 26.90 -23.60 -0.26
CA ARG A 44 25.49 -23.19 -0.45
C ARG A 44 24.54 -24.03 0.41
N ILE A 45 23.60 -23.39 1.10
CA ILE A 45 22.60 -24.07 1.97
C ILE A 45 21.57 -24.95 1.24
N PHE A 46 21.52 -24.87 -0.09
CA PHE A 46 20.65 -25.67 -0.95
C PHE A 46 21.48 -26.71 -1.70
N ASP A 47 21.18 -27.99 -1.42
CA ASP A 47 21.75 -29.16 -2.08
C ASP A 47 21.71 -29.02 -3.61
N ASP A 48 22.80 -29.38 -4.28
CA ASP A 48 22.87 -29.45 -5.74
C ASP A 48 21.75 -30.32 -6.33
N GLU A 49 21.40 -31.39 -5.63
CA GLU A 49 20.32 -32.31 -5.96
C GLU A 49 18.95 -31.62 -6.05
N ASP A 50 18.68 -30.54 -5.29
CA ASP A 50 17.41 -29.79 -5.41
C ASP A 50 17.35 -28.99 -6.73
N PHE A 51 18.48 -28.48 -7.21
CA PHE A 51 18.56 -27.87 -8.54
C PHE A 51 18.51 -28.93 -9.66
N ALA A 52 19.10 -30.10 -9.45
CA ALA A 52 18.97 -31.22 -10.39
C ALA A 52 17.52 -31.74 -10.51
N LYS A 53 16.79 -31.84 -9.38
CA LYS A 53 15.37 -32.30 -9.33
C LYS A 53 14.42 -31.41 -10.16
N ILE A 54 14.70 -30.11 -10.26
CA ILE A 54 13.92 -29.17 -11.09
C ILE A 54 14.37 -29.14 -12.57
N GLY A 55 15.48 -29.81 -12.89
CA GLY A 55 16.05 -29.93 -14.24
C GLY A 55 17.10 -28.88 -14.61
N ALA A 56 17.64 -28.12 -13.65
CA ALA A 56 18.70 -27.15 -13.93
C ALA A 56 20.04 -27.89 -14.20
N PRO A 57 20.77 -27.57 -15.29
CA PRO A 57 22.09 -28.12 -15.53
C PRO A 57 23.09 -27.74 -14.42
N LEU A 58 23.72 -28.75 -13.82
CA LEU A 58 24.81 -28.57 -12.86
C LEU A 58 26.17 -28.58 -13.57
N VAL A 59 27.04 -27.63 -13.20
CA VAL A 59 28.40 -27.46 -13.73
C VAL A 59 29.39 -27.19 -12.58
N GLU A 60 30.70 -27.34 -12.83
CA GLU A 60 31.72 -27.23 -11.77
C GLU A 60 31.82 -25.82 -11.15
N GLU A 61 32.29 -25.76 -9.91
CA GLU A 61 32.43 -24.52 -9.12
C GLU A 61 33.39 -23.53 -9.83
N GLY A 62 32.95 -22.28 -10.05
CA GLY A 62 33.77 -21.24 -10.71
C GLY A 62 33.92 -21.39 -12.23
N SER A 63 33.22 -22.34 -12.88
CA SER A 63 33.27 -22.55 -14.33
C SER A 63 32.79 -21.35 -15.16
N TRP A 64 32.02 -20.41 -14.58
CA TRP A 64 31.55 -19.20 -15.25
C TRP A 64 32.65 -18.37 -15.93
N VAL A 65 33.88 -18.40 -15.41
CA VAL A 65 35.01 -17.64 -15.96
C VAL A 65 35.41 -18.10 -17.37
N LYS A 66 35.13 -19.36 -17.72
CA LYS A 66 35.60 -20.01 -18.97
C LYS A 66 34.48 -20.60 -19.80
N ASP A 67 33.50 -21.20 -19.15
CA ASP A 67 32.50 -22.07 -19.78
C ASP A 67 31.12 -21.39 -19.91
N ALA A 68 30.87 -20.28 -19.21
CA ALA A 68 29.64 -19.51 -19.40
C ALA A 68 29.63 -18.81 -20.77
N PRO A 69 28.58 -18.99 -21.58
CA PRO A 69 28.41 -18.25 -22.83
C PRO A 69 28.55 -16.74 -22.62
N LYS A 70 29.21 -16.04 -23.55
CA LYS A 70 29.41 -14.56 -23.48
C LYS A 70 28.10 -13.77 -23.40
N ASP A 71 26.96 -14.36 -23.78
CA ASP A 71 25.63 -13.79 -23.67
C ASP A 71 24.89 -14.16 -22.37
N ALA A 72 25.48 -14.92 -21.45
CA ALA A 72 24.86 -15.28 -20.18
C ALA A 72 24.96 -14.15 -19.13
N TYR A 73 23.90 -14.00 -18.34
CA TYR A 73 23.91 -13.18 -17.12
C TYR A 73 24.54 -13.98 -15.97
N VAL A 74 25.72 -13.60 -15.50
CA VAL A 74 26.38 -14.22 -14.32
C VAL A 74 25.74 -13.66 -13.06
N LEU A 75 24.92 -14.46 -12.41
CA LEU A 75 24.12 -14.09 -11.24
C LEU A 75 24.75 -14.69 -9.96
N GLY A 76 24.95 -13.84 -8.96
CA GLY A 76 25.41 -14.23 -7.63
C GLY A 76 24.99 -13.19 -6.58
N LEU A 77 25.33 -13.43 -5.32
CA LEU A 77 25.10 -12.48 -4.24
C LEU A 77 26.29 -11.56 -4.03
N LYS A 78 27.46 -12.09 -3.68
CA LYS A 78 28.54 -11.25 -3.14
C LYS A 78 29.52 -10.70 -4.17
N GLU A 79 30.48 -9.94 -3.66
CA GLU A 79 31.65 -9.47 -4.38
C GLU A 79 32.44 -10.66 -4.97
N LEU A 80 33.13 -10.41 -6.09
CA LEU A 80 34.06 -11.37 -6.68
C LEU A 80 35.42 -11.27 -5.95
N PRO A 81 36.24 -12.34 -5.92
CA PRO A 81 37.63 -12.26 -5.46
C PRO A 81 38.39 -11.12 -6.15
N GLU A 82 39.31 -10.46 -5.43
CA GLU A 82 40.13 -9.32 -5.92
C GLU A 82 41.24 -9.76 -6.89
N GLU A 83 40.85 -10.39 -7.99
CA GLU A 83 41.73 -10.79 -9.08
C GLU A 83 41.79 -9.73 -10.19
N GLU A 84 42.94 -9.62 -10.86
CA GLU A 84 43.14 -8.58 -11.88
C GLU A 84 42.43 -8.85 -13.22
N PHE A 85 41.84 -10.03 -13.43
CA PHE A 85 41.35 -10.45 -14.75
C PHE A 85 40.14 -9.61 -15.23
N PRO A 86 40.04 -9.32 -16.55
CA PRO A 86 38.93 -8.57 -17.13
C PRO A 86 37.61 -9.35 -17.07
N LEU A 87 36.50 -8.67 -16.79
CA LEU A 87 35.17 -9.30 -16.70
C LEU A 87 34.40 -9.04 -17.99
N GLU A 88 34.21 -10.10 -18.78
CA GLU A 88 33.53 -10.03 -20.08
C GLU A 88 32.00 -10.11 -19.97
N HIS A 89 31.47 -10.88 -19.01
CA HIS A 89 30.03 -11.13 -18.88
C HIS A 89 29.28 -9.99 -18.20
N VAL A 90 27.97 -10.00 -18.37
CA VAL A 90 27.04 -9.16 -17.60
C VAL A 90 26.84 -9.80 -16.23
N HIS A 91 27.28 -9.12 -15.18
CA HIS A 91 27.19 -9.58 -13.81
C HIS A 91 26.00 -8.96 -13.07
N ILE A 92 25.33 -9.77 -12.26
CA ILE A 92 24.26 -9.35 -11.35
C ILE A 92 24.67 -9.82 -9.96
N SER A 93 25.24 -8.94 -9.14
CA SER A 93 25.63 -9.21 -7.75
C SER A 93 25.73 -7.91 -6.94
N PHE A 94 25.89 -8.00 -5.61
CA PHE A 94 26.38 -6.91 -4.78
C PHE A 94 27.90 -6.81 -4.98
N ALA A 95 28.40 -5.85 -5.76
CA ALA A 95 29.84 -5.70 -6.00
C ALA A 95 30.49 -4.70 -5.02
N HIS A 96 29.68 -3.98 -4.23
CA HIS A 96 30.13 -3.07 -3.16
C HIS A 96 31.25 -2.10 -3.61
N CYS A 97 31.12 -1.49 -4.80
CA CYS A 97 32.10 -0.57 -5.36
C CYS A 97 31.56 0.85 -5.70
N TYR A 98 30.27 1.14 -5.48
CA TYR A 98 29.68 2.45 -5.86
C TYR A 98 29.72 3.52 -4.75
N LYS A 99 30.21 3.18 -3.54
CA LYS A 99 30.21 4.02 -2.33
C LYS A 99 31.64 4.37 -1.87
N GLN A 100 32.64 4.29 -2.77
CA GLN A 100 34.06 4.60 -2.51
C GLN A 100 34.72 3.71 -1.43
N GLN A 101 34.30 2.44 -1.34
CA GLN A 101 34.93 1.43 -0.49
C GLN A 101 36.42 1.23 -0.84
N GLY A 102 37.23 0.72 0.10
CA GLY A 102 38.64 0.39 -0.18
C GLY A 102 38.78 -0.48 -1.44
N GLY A 103 39.64 -0.07 -2.38
CA GLY A 103 39.87 -0.80 -3.63
C GLY A 103 38.77 -0.68 -4.71
N TRP A 104 37.67 0.04 -4.47
CA TRP A 104 36.49 0.11 -5.37
C TRP A 104 36.83 0.37 -6.84
N GLU A 105 37.80 1.25 -7.09
CA GLU A 105 38.25 1.70 -8.40
C GLU A 105 38.90 0.56 -9.22
N LYS A 106 39.65 -0.33 -8.56
CA LYS A 106 40.28 -1.51 -9.18
C LYS A 106 39.24 -2.56 -9.52
N VAL A 107 38.31 -2.80 -8.59
CA VAL A 107 37.18 -3.74 -8.77
C VAL A 107 36.31 -3.29 -9.95
N LEU A 108 35.87 -2.03 -9.94
CA LEU A 108 35.02 -1.46 -11.00
C LEU A 108 35.71 -1.45 -12.37
N ALA A 109 37.03 -1.24 -12.43
CA ALA A 109 37.80 -1.25 -13.67
C ALA A 109 37.92 -2.64 -14.34
N ARG A 110 37.43 -3.73 -13.72
CA ARG A 110 37.45 -5.08 -14.34
C ARG A 110 36.44 -5.23 -15.49
N TRP A 111 35.21 -4.72 -15.34
CA TRP A 111 34.18 -4.84 -16.38
C TRP A 111 34.50 -4.03 -17.67
N PRO A 112 34.88 -2.74 -17.61
CA PRO A 112 35.24 -1.99 -18.81
C PRO A 112 36.44 -2.57 -19.58
N ARG A 113 37.39 -3.22 -18.89
CA ARG A 113 38.52 -3.92 -19.52
C ARG A 113 38.11 -5.19 -20.27
N GLY A 114 37.02 -5.84 -19.88
CA GLY A 114 36.48 -7.04 -20.55
C GLY A 114 35.32 -6.77 -21.51
N GLY A 115 34.75 -5.57 -21.49
CA GLY A 115 33.52 -5.22 -22.21
C GLY A 115 32.22 -5.66 -21.51
N GLY A 116 32.32 -6.18 -20.28
CA GLY A 116 31.16 -6.59 -19.48
C GLY A 116 30.39 -5.43 -18.85
N THR A 117 29.37 -5.75 -18.06
CA THR A 117 28.54 -4.78 -17.32
C THR A 117 28.29 -5.29 -15.91
N LEU A 118 28.22 -4.41 -14.92
CA LEU A 118 27.69 -4.72 -13.59
C LEU A 118 26.28 -4.15 -13.43
N LEU A 119 25.32 -4.99 -13.05
CA LEU A 119 23.95 -4.62 -12.67
C LEU A 119 23.80 -4.83 -11.15
N ASP A 120 24.32 -3.88 -10.37
CA ASP A 120 24.53 -4.09 -8.93
C ASP A 120 23.21 -4.23 -8.15
N LEU A 121 23.08 -5.35 -7.43
CA LEU A 121 21.89 -5.70 -6.62
C LEU A 121 21.56 -4.69 -5.52
N GLU A 122 22.54 -3.92 -5.04
CA GLU A 122 22.36 -2.88 -4.02
C GLU A 122 21.53 -1.69 -4.54
N PHE A 123 21.46 -1.48 -5.87
CA PHE A 123 20.88 -0.28 -6.49
C PHE A 123 19.64 -0.55 -7.35
N LEU A 124 19.19 -1.81 -7.46
CA LEU A 124 17.92 -2.16 -8.12
C LEU A 124 16.72 -1.62 -7.33
N THR A 125 15.96 -0.68 -7.90
CA THR A 125 14.87 0.04 -7.22
C THR A 125 13.51 -0.05 -7.92
N ASP A 126 12.43 -0.03 -7.14
CA ASP A 126 11.05 0.11 -7.63
C ASP A 126 10.76 1.52 -8.17
N ASP A 127 9.53 1.77 -8.63
CA ASP A 127 9.11 3.06 -9.20
C ASP A 127 8.99 4.19 -8.14
N VAL A 128 9.17 3.86 -6.86
CA VAL A 128 9.19 4.78 -5.71
C VAL A 128 10.59 4.84 -5.08
N GLY A 129 11.62 4.33 -5.77
CA GLY A 129 13.02 4.39 -5.34
C GLY A 129 13.42 3.39 -4.23
N ARG A 130 12.57 2.42 -3.88
CA ARG A 130 12.85 1.44 -2.81
C ARG A 130 13.58 0.22 -3.38
N ARG A 131 14.59 -0.29 -2.68
CA ARG A 131 15.34 -1.50 -3.10
C ARG A 131 14.42 -2.71 -3.29
N VAL A 132 14.37 -3.27 -4.51
CA VAL A 132 13.44 -4.35 -4.90
C VAL A 132 13.62 -5.61 -4.06
N ALA A 133 14.87 -5.98 -3.77
CA ALA A 133 15.24 -7.09 -2.93
C ALA A 133 16.31 -6.65 -1.91
N ALA A 134 16.16 -7.03 -0.65
CA ALA A 134 17.13 -6.76 0.41
C ALA A 134 16.91 -7.70 1.60
N PHE A 135 18.00 -8.11 2.26
CA PHE A 135 17.99 -9.05 3.39
C PHE A 135 17.56 -8.45 4.75
N GLY A 136 16.95 -7.26 4.76
CA GLY A 136 16.79 -6.47 5.99
C GLY A 136 16.08 -7.21 7.12
N TRP A 137 15.01 -7.94 6.84
CA TRP A 137 14.26 -8.69 7.85
C TRP A 137 15.12 -9.75 8.54
N SER A 138 15.79 -10.61 7.76
CA SER A 138 16.68 -11.64 8.29
C SER A 138 17.89 -11.07 9.02
N ALA A 139 18.37 -9.88 8.63
CA ALA A 139 19.46 -9.20 9.34
C ALA A 139 19.05 -8.85 10.78
N GLY A 140 17.86 -8.26 10.95
CA GLY A 140 17.30 -7.96 12.28
C GLY A 140 16.96 -9.21 13.08
N TYR A 141 16.41 -10.24 12.43
CA TYR A 141 16.10 -11.53 13.05
C TYR A 141 17.38 -12.19 13.60
N ALA A 142 18.43 -12.31 12.79
CA ALA A 142 19.72 -12.86 13.22
C ALA A 142 20.46 -11.97 14.24
N GLY A 143 20.40 -10.64 14.09
CA GLY A 143 20.98 -9.71 15.06
C GLY A 143 20.36 -9.85 16.45
N SER A 144 19.03 -9.95 16.50
CA SER A 144 18.27 -10.23 17.73
C SER A 144 18.65 -11.58 18.36
N ALA A 145 18.90 -12.61 17.54
CA ALA A 145 19.30 -13.94 18.03
C ALA A 145 20.65 -13.89 18.75
N LEU A 146 21.66 -13.31 18.10
CA LEU A 146 22.98 -13.16 18.70
C LEU A 146 22.94 -12.23 19.93
N ALA A 147 22.11 -11.19 19.90
CA ALA A 147 21.97 -10.27 21.04
C ALA A 147 21.38 -10.95 22.28
N ILE A 148 20.31 -11.72 22.11
CA ILE A 148 19.64 -12.47 23.20
C ILE A 148 20.54 -13.61 23.71
N LYS A 149 21.25 -14.32 22.82
CA LYS A 149 22.28 -15.30 23.19
C LYS A 149 23.39 -14.67 24.01
N ASN A 150 23.95 -13.54 23.57
CA ASN A 150 25.03 -12.82 24.26
C ASN A 150 24.61 -12.36 25.66
N TRP A 151 23.39 -11.82 25.81
CA TRP A 151 22.86 -11.43 27.13
C TRP A 151 22.77 -12.62 28.10
N ALA A 152 22.26 -13.76 27.62
CA ALA A 152 22.21 -14.98 28.43
C ALA A 152 23.60 -15.56 28.73
N TRP A 153 24.53 -15.44 27.78
CA TRP A 153 25.92 -15.88 27.94
C TRP A 153 26.65 -15.07 29.01
N GLN A 154 26.58 -13.73 28.95
CA GLN A 154 27.13 -12.82 29.96
C GLN A 154 26.61 -13.12 31.38
N LEU A 155 25.34 -13.51 31.51
CA LEU A 155 24.71 -13.88 32.79
C LEU A 155 25.12 -15.28 33.30
N THR A 156 25.56 -16.17 32.40
CA THR A 156 25.96 -17.55 32.74
C THR A 156 27.48 -17.71 32.90
N HIS A 157 28.27 -16.79 32.35
CA HIS A 157 29.73 -16.75 32.37
C HIS A 157 30.23 -15.38 32.90
N PRO A 158 29.94 -15.05 34.18
CA PRO A 158 30.23 -13.72 34.76
C PRO A 158 31.72 -13.39 34.86
N GLU A 159 32.61 -14.37 34.67
CA GLU A 159 34.05 -14.18 34.52
C GLU A 159 34.48 -13.52 33.20
N GLY A 160 33.53 -13.25 32.29
CA GLY A 160 33.74 -12.39 31.12
C GLY A 160 34.20 -13.10 29.85
N VAL A 161 33.92 -14.41 29.71
CA VAL A 161 34.20 -15.15 28.47
C VAL A 161 33.35 -14.57 27.33
N PRO A 162 33.93 -14.21 26.17
CA PRO A 162 33.16 -13.80 24.99
C PRO A 162 32.17 -14.88 24.55
N LEU A 163 31.07 -14.49 23.89
CA LEU A 163 30.15 -15.45 23.27
C LEU A 163 30.93 -16.31 22.25
N PRO A 164 30.83 -17.65 22.28
CA PRO A 164 31.52 -18.52 21.34
C PRO A 164 31.06 -18.29 19.90
N GLY A 165 31.83 -18.82 18.95
CA GLY A 165 31.50 -18.77 17.54
C GLY A 165 30.19 -19.52 17.22
N GLU A 166 29.39 -18.93 16.34
CA GLU A 166 28.09 -19.44 15.88
C GLU A 166 28.21 -19.93 14.43
N THR A 167 27.34 -20.85 14.01
CA THR A 167 27.32 -21.38 12.63
C THR A 167 25.96 -21.15 11.97
N PRO A 168 25.90 -21.08 10.61
CA PRO A 168 24.64 -20.92 9.90
C PRO A 168 23.62 -22.02 10.20
N TYR A 169 22.40 -21.62 10.54
CA TYR A 169 21.30 -22.52 10.88
C TYR A 169 20.62 -23.08 9.64
N ALA A 170 20.26 -24.36 9.67
CA ALA A 170 19.63 -25.03 8.53
C ALA A 170 18.20 -24.56 8.23
N ASN A 171 17.50 -24.01 9.24
CA ASN A 171 16.17 -23.42 9.17
C ASN A 171 15.88 -22.52 10.39
N GLN A 172 14.77 -21.79 10.35
CA GLN A 172 14.33 -20.85 11.38
C GLN A 172 14.00 -21.52 12.72
N ASP A 173 13.37 -22.71 12.71
CA ASP A 173 12.93 -23.38 13.94
C ASP A 173 14.11 -23.75 14.84
N LEU A 174 15.21 -24.26 14.27
CA LEU A 174 16.44 -24.58 15.00
C LEU A 174 17.12 -23.34 15.60
N LEU A 175 17.05 -22.19 14.92
CA LEU A 175 17.55 -20.92 15.45
C LEU A 175 16.71 -20.47 16.64
N VAL A 176 15.38 -20.53 16.51
CA VAL A 176 14.44 -20.18 17.60
C VAL A 176 14.60 -21.11 18.81
N GLU A 177 14.81 -22.41 18.59
CA GLU A 177 15.06 -23.39 19.65
C GLU A 177 16.37 -23.08 20.42
N SER A 178 17.48 -22.90 19.70
CA SER A 178 18.78 -22.59 20.32
C SER A 178 18.80 -21.23 21.06
N VAL A 179 18.07 -20.22 20.56
CA VAL A 179 17.91 -18.94 21.28
C VAL A 179 16.98 -19.10 22.50
N LYS A 180 15.95 -19.95 22.44
CA LYS A 180 15.11 -20.27 23.62
C LYS A 180 15.90 -20.96 24.72
N GLU A 181 16.70 -21.97 24.40
CA GLU A 181 17.57 -22.64 25.38
C GLU A 181 18.49 -21.65 26.09
N SER A 182 19.11 -20.76 25.31
CA SER A 182 19.96 -19.67 25.81
C SER A 182 19.18 -18.70 26.70
N LEU A 183 18.05 -18.20 26.23
CA LEU A 183 17.18 -17.27 26.95
C LEU A 183 16.69 -17.85 28.30
N GLU A 184 16.31 -19.13 28.34
CA GLU A 184 15.91 -19.81 29.58
C GLU A 184 17.08 -20.07 30.53
N ALA A 185 18.32 -20.19 30.03
CA ALA A 185 19.52 -20.19 30.88
C ALA A 185 19.78 -18.81 31.50
N GLY A 186 19.66 -17.73 30.71
CA GLY A 186 19.79 -16.35 31.19
C GLY A 186 18.70 -15.96 32.20
N LYS A 187 17.43 -16.31 31.94
CA LYS A 187 16.28 -16.11 32.84
C LYS A 187 16.49 -16.77 34.21
N LYS A 188 17.11 -17.95 34.27
CA LYS A 188 17.41 -18.65 35.54
C LYS A 188 18.41 -17.91 36.42
N GLN A 189 19.32 -17.13 35.82
CA GLN A 189 20.33 -16.34 36.56
C GLN A 189 19.80 -14.96 36.95
N SER A 190 19.09 -14.27 36.04
CA SER A 190 18.57 -12.90 36.29
C SER A 190 17.20 -12.84 36.96
N GLY A 191 16.46 -13.97 36.99
CA GLY A 191 15.09 -14.05 37.49
C GLY A 191 14.02 -13.44 36.56
N ARG A 192 14.38 -13.00 35.34
CA ARG A 192 13.48 -12.26 34.43
C ARG A 192 13.89 -12.36 32.96
N SER A 193 13.03 -11.91 32.07
CA SER A 193 13.37 -11.67 30.66
C SER A 193 14.34 -10.47 30.50
N PRO A 194 15.12 -10.41 29.40
CA PRO A 194 15.75 -9.17 28.97
C PRO A 194 14.68 -8.20 28.44
N LYS A 195 14.83 -6.92 28.74
CA LYS A 195 14.10 -5.84 28.07
C LYS A 195 14.94 -5.37 26.88
N VAL A 196 14.36 -5.47 25.69
CA VAL A 196 15.02 -5.28 24.39
C VAL A 196 14.50 -4.00 23.75
N LEU A 197 15.40 -3.11 23.32
CA LEU A 197 15.06 -1.88 22.60
C LEU A 197 15.49 -2.01 21.13
N VAL A 198 14.54 -1.89 20.22
CA VAL A 198 14.78 -1.92 18.77
C VAL A 198 14.59 -0.51 18.20
N ILE A 199 15.66 0.09 17.67
CA ILE A 199 15.61 1.40 16.98
C ILE A 199 15.45 1.17 15.48
N GLY A 200 14.48 1.82 14.85
CA GLY A 200 14.06 1.54 13.47
C GLY A 200 13.03 0.40 13.39
N ALA A 201 12.21 0.25 14.44
CA ALA A 201 11.25 -0.84 14.62
C ALA A 201 10.25 -0.98 13.46
N LEU A 202 9.87 0.11 12.81
CA LEU A 202 8.92 0.11 11.69
C LEU A 202 9.57 -0.33 10.35
N GLY A 203 10.90 -0.33 10.29
CA GLY A 203 11.66 -0.81 9.13
C GLY A 203 11.64 -2.34 9.00
N ARG A 204 11.91 -2.85 7.78
CA ARG A 204 12.03 -4.30 7.51
C ARG A 204 12.92 -5.01 8.54
N CYS A 205 14.01 -4.37 8.94
CA CYS A 205 15.00 -4.89 9.88
C CYS A 205 14.49 -4.88 11.33
N GLY A 206 13.96 -3.75 11.81
CA GLY A 206 13.39 -3.68 13.15
C GLY A 206 12.25 -4.67 13.36
N ASN A 207 11.37 -4.84 12.35
CA ASN A 207 10.32 -5.84 12.37
C ASN A 207 10.86 -7.28 12.53
N GLY A 208 11.98 -7.63 11.88
CA GLY A 208 12.64 -8.93 12.06
C GLY A 208 13.20 -9.11 13.48
N ALA A 209 13.84 -8.08 14.03
CA ALA A 209 14.37 -8.12 15.39
C ALA A 209 13.28 -8.28 16.46
N VAL A 210 12.17 -7.54 16.30
CA VAL A 210 10.95 -7.64 17.12
C VAL A 210 10.29 -9.01 16.98
N GLN A 211 10.23 -9.57 15.76
CA GLN A 211 9.59 -10.85 15.52
C GLN A 211 10.33 -11.99 16.23
N LEU A 212 11.67 -12.06 16.15
CA LEU A 212 12.41 -13.08 16.91
C LEU A 212 12.13 -12.94 18.41
N ALA A 213 12.21 -11.73 18.97
CA ALA A 213 12.01 -11.52 20.40
C ALA A 213 10.65 -12.10 20.87
N LYS A 214 9.61 -11.97 20.04
CA LYS A 214 8.30 -12.61 20.26
C LYS A 214 8.36 -14.13 20.06
N ASP A 215 8.97 -14.62 18.98
CA ASP A 215 9.08 -16.06 18.68
C ASP A 215 9.80 -16.86 19.77
N VAL A 216 10.80 -16.24 20.44
CA VAL A 216 11.55 -16.83 21.56
C VAL A 216 10.86 -16.66 22.92
N GLY A 217 9.76 -15.93 23.00
CA GLY A 217 8.97 -15.77 24.22
C GLY A 217 9.48 -14.71 25.18
N ILE A 218 9.97 -13.57 24.66
CA ILE A 218 10.09 -12.33 25.44
C ILE A 218 8.70 -11.65 25.47
N PRO A 219 8.19 -11.21 26.64
CA PRO A 219 6.92 -10.50 26.75
C PRO A 219 6.89 -9.23 25.90
N GLU A 220 5.74 -8.89 25.31
CA GLU A 220 5.61 -7.69 24.49
C GLU A 220 5.83 -6.38 25.28
N SER A 221 5.59 -6.39 26.60
CA SER A 221 5.93 -5.30 27.52
C SER A 221 7.45 -5.07 27.68
N ASP A 222 8.26 -6.09 27.38
CA ASP A 222 9.72 -6.05 27.44
C ASP A 222 10.35 -5.74 26.08
N ILE A 223 9.56 -5.52 25.01
CA ILE A 223 10.04 -5.21 23.65
C ILE A 223 9.72 -3.75 23.33
N VAL A 224 10.66 -2.86 23.66
CA VAL A 224 10.58 -1.42 23.36
C VAL A 224 10.87 -1.20 21.88
N GLN A 225 9.94 -0.56 21.18
CA GLN A 225 10.01 -0.28 19.75
C GLN A 225 10.13 1.22 19.54
N TRP A 226 11.27 1.67 19.02
CA TRP A 226 11.59 3.07 18.73
C TRP A 226 11.81 3.25 17.22
N ASP A 227 11.49 4.44 16.72
CA ASP A 227 11.72 4.83 15.33
C ASP A 227 12.04 6.34 15.27
N ILE A 228 11.66 7.03 14.19
CA ILE A 228 11.91 8.48 14.03
C ILE A 228 11.25 9.32 15.15
N ALA A 229 10.10 8.91 15.69
CA ALA A 229 9.36 9.70 16.68
C ALA A 229 10.17 9.90 17.98
N GLU A 230 10.76 8.84 18.51
CA GLU A 230 11.52 8.84 19.77
C GLU A 230 12.95 9.36 19.56
N THR A 231 13.57 9.05 18.42
CA THR A 231 14.95 9.46 18.10
C THR A 231 15.07 10.92 17.66
N LYS A 232 14.00 11.56 17.16
CA LYS A 232 14.00 12.96 16.67
C LYS A 232 14.44 13.99 17.72
N LYS A 233 14.28 13.72 19.02
CA LYS A 233 14.73 14.63 20.09
C LYS A 233 16.26 14.75 20.20
N GLY A 234 17.01 13.85 19.54
CA GLY A 234 18.47 13.79 19.60
C GLY A 234 18.97 13.01 20.82
N GLY A 235 20.12 12.33 20.65
CA GLY A 235 20.81 11.65 21.75
C GLY A 235 21.76 12.57 22.53
N PRO A 236 22.43 12.04 23.58
CA PRO A 236 22.36 10.64 24.02
C PRO A 236 21.12 10.33 24.85
N PHE A 237 20.63 9.10 24.72
CA PHE A 237 19.43 8.62 25.39
C PHE A 237 19.80 7.85 26.66
N ARG A 238 19.29 8.28 27.82
CA ARG A 238 19.49 7.55 29.08
C ARG A 238 18.68 6.25 29.12
N GLU A 239 17.52 6.26 28.47
CA GLU A 239 16.60 5.14 28.37
C GLU A 239 17.26 3.92 27.71
N ILE A 240 18.15 4.15 26.74
CA ILE A 240 18.95 3.09 26.09
C ILE A 240 19.94 2.43 27.09
N VAL A 241 20.43 3.18 28.08
CA VAL A 241 21.50 2.73 28.99
C VAL A 241 20.94 2.18 30.30
N GLU A 242 19.90 2.81 30.85
CA GLU A 242 19.42 2.61 32.22
C GLU A 242 18.10 1.79 32.27
N ASP A 243 17.25 1.83 31.23
CA ASP A 243 15.93 1.17 31.24
C ASP A 243 15.88 -0.21 30.58
N VAL A 244 16.89 -0.60 29.80
CA VAL A 244 16.89 -1.79 28.93
C VAL A 244 18.20 -2.56 29.04
N ASP A 245 18.18 -3.85 28.69
CA ASP A 245 19.34 -4.74 28.80
C ASP A 245 20.03 -4.96 27.44
N ILE A 246 19.26 -4.89 26.35
CA ILE A 246 19.72 -5.11 24.98
C ILE A 246 19.27 -3.95 24.10
N LEU A 247 20.20 -3.36 23.33
CA LEU A 247 19.93 -2.45 22.22
C LEU A 247 20.10 -3.19 20.89
N ILE A 248 19.18 -3.00 19.94
CA ILE A 248 19.29 -3.44 18.55
C ILE A 248 19.07 -2.22 17.64
N ASN A 249 20.12 -1.74 16.97
CA ASN A 249 20.02 -0.64 16.00
C ASN A 249 19.75 -1.18 14.59
N CYS A 250 18.65 -0.72 13.99
CA CYS A 250 18.23 -1.04 12.63
C CYS A 250 18.17 0.19 11.72
N ILE A 251 18.75 1.33 12.13
CA ILE A 251 18.87 2.56 11.32
C ILE A 251 20.33 2.84 10.97
N TYR A 252 20.61 2.93 9.67
CA TYR A 252 21.87 3.46 9.14
C TYR A 252 21.79 4.99 8.99
N LEU A 253 22.72 5.73 9.60
CA LEU A 253 22.79 7.19 9.53
C LEU A 253 24.20 7.62 9.09
N ALA A 254 24.28 8.32 7.94
CA ALA A 254 25.52 8.91 7.43
C ALA A 254 25.65 10.42 7.72
N SER A 255 24.58 11.07 8.15
CA SER A 255 24.56 12.48 8.55
C SER A 255 25.04 12.64 9.99
N LYS A 256 25.86 13.66 10.27
CA LYS A 256 26.32 13.96 11.63
C LYS A 256 25.15 14.38 12.52
N ILE A 257 24.84 13.58 13.54
CA ILE A 257 23.85 13.84 14.58
C ILE A 257 24.47 13.68 15.98
N PRO A 258 23.80 14.12 17.06
CA PRO A 258 24.16 13.70 18.41
C PRO A 258 24.06 12.17 18.53
N PRO A 259 25.11 11.47 19.04
CA PRO A 259 25.11 10.01 19.10
C PRO A 259 24.09 9.48 20.11
N PHE A 260 23.61 8.26 19.88
CA PHE A 260 22.57 7.63 20.71
C PHE A 260 23.07 7.28 22.12
N VAL A 261 24.34 6.92 22.24
CA VAL A 261 25.08 6.73 23.50
C VAL A 261 26.48 7.34 23.38
N THR A 262 27.07 7.76 24.50
CA THR A 262 28.47 8.20 24.58
C THR A 262 29.25 7.35 25.59
N PRO A 263 30.60 7.32 25.52
CA PRO A 263 31.44 6.66 26.52
C PRO A 263 31.09 7.04 27.97
N GLU A 264 30.79 8.32 28.22
CA GLU A 264 30.41 8.83 29.55
C GLU A 264 29.08 8.21 30.01
N THR A 265 28.05 8.19 29.15
CA THR A 265 26.76 7.58 29.52
C THR A 265 26.88 6.09 29.85
N LEU A 266 27.73 5.34 29.14
CA LEU A 266 27.96 3.92 29.38
C LEU A 266 28.71 3.63 30.69
N THR A 267 29.30 4.65 31.32
CA THR A 267 29.87 4.57 32.68
C THR A 267 28.85 4.85 33.80
N SER A 268 27.56 5.04 33.49
CA SER A 268 26.53 5.20 34.54
C SER A 268 26.52 3.99 35.50
N PRO A 269 26.53 4.21 36.83
CA PRO A 269 26.42 3.12 37.81
C PRO A 269 25.04 2.44 37.79
N ASN A 270 24.04 3.05 37.13
CA ASN A 270 22.70 2.51 36.95
C ASN A 270 22.52 1.77 35.61
N ARG A 271 23.60 1.60 34.81
CA ARG A 271 23.52 0.95 33.49
C ARG A 271 22.96 -0.47 33.61
N ARG A 272 21.89 -0.74 32.87
CA ARG A 272 21.37 -2.09 32.59
C ARG A 272 21.82 -2.64 31.24
N LEU A 273 22.12 -1.77 30.29
CA LEU A 273 22.55 -2.15 28.94
C LEU A 273 23.83 -3.00 29.01
N SER A 274 23.74 -4.23 28.49
CA SER A 274 24.85 -5.20 28.47
C SER A 274 25.21 -5.69 27.06
N VAL A 275 24.27 -5.57 26.11
CA VAL A 275 24.48 -5.91 24.70
C VAL A 275 24.01 -4.80 23.78
N ILE A 276 24.85 -4.42 22.82
CA ILE A 276 24.48 -3.59 21.67
C ILE A 276 24.64 -4.44 20.41
N CYS A 277 23.59 -4.63 19.62
CA CYS A 277 23.67 -5.20 18.28
C CYS A 277 23.40 -4.10 17.26
N ASP A 278 24.44 -3.69 16.53
CA ASP A 278 24.29 -2.72 15.45
C ASP A 278 24.13 -3.47 14.11
N VAL A 279 22.88 -3.72 13.73
CA VAL A 279 22.53 -4.38 12.46
C VAL A 279 22.79 -3.44 11.26
N SER A 280 23.05 -2.16 11.54
CA SER A 280 23.44 -1.15 10.55
C SER A 280 24.94 -0.84 10.59
N ALA A 281 25.74 -1.73 11.19
CA ALA A 281 27.16 -1.51 11.42
C ALA A 281 27.95 -1.20 10.14
N ASP A 282 28.69 -0.10 10.18
CA ASP A 282 29.63 0.32 9.16
C ASP A 282 30.81 0.99 9.86
N THR A 283 31.95 0.30 9.89
CA THR A 283 33.20 0.78 10.51
C THR A 283 33.93 1.81 9.66
N THR A 284 33.45 2.09 8.43
CA THR A 284 33.93 3.18 7.57
C THR A 284 33.12 4.47 7.72
N ASN A 285 31.97 4.43 8.39
CA ASN A 285 31.09 5.59 8.57
C ASN A 285 31.63 6.58 9.64
N PRO A 286 32.05 7.80 9.27
CA PRO A 286 32.61 8.78 10.21
C PRO A 286 31.55 9.44 11.12
N ASN A 287 30.26 9.20 10.86
CA ASN A 287 29.13 9.77 11.60
C ASN A 287 28.27 8.67 12.28
N ASN A 288 28.88 7.53 12.61
CA ASN A 288 28.20 6.41 13.27
C ASN A 288 27.48 6.87 14.57
N PRO A 289 26.15 6.65 14.71
CA PRO A 289 25.40 7.08 15.90
C PRO A 289 25.72 6.28 17.17
N LEU A 290 26.48 5.19 17.06
CA LEU A 290 26.99 4.36 18.16
C LEU A 290 28.54 4.37 18.16
N PRO A 291 29.20 5.50 18.50
CA PRO A 291 30.65 5.67 18.41
C PRO A 291 31.39 4.99 19.57
N VAL A 292 31.19 3.67 19.71
CA VAL A 292 31.64 2.85 20.86
C VAL A 292 32.32 1.54 20.43
N TYR A 293 32.51 1.35 19.12
CA TYR A 293 33.25 0.24 18.52
C TYR A 293 33.94 0.70 17.22
N SER A 294 34.98 -0.02 16.80
CA SER A 294 35.73 0.21 15.55
C SER A 294 36.02 -1.09 14.78
N ILE A 295 35.51 -2.21 15.26
CA ILE A 295 35.74 -3.56 14.72
C ILE A 295 34.42 -4.10 14.18
N THR A 296 34.44 -4.65 12.96
CA THR A 296 33.36 -5.46 12.39
C THR A 296 33.51 -6.89 12.93
N THR A 297 32.55 -7.40 13.70
CA THR A 297 32.63 -8.77 14.22
C THR A 297 32.28 -9.83 13.16
N THR A 298 32.60 -11.10 13.42
CA THR A 298 32.34 -12.24 12.51
C THR A 298 31.62 -13.35 13.26
N PHE A 299 31.04 -14.33 12.56
CA PHE A 299 30.36 -15.43 13.27
C PHE A 299 31.28 -16.26 14.18
N ASP A 300 32.58 -16.40 13.85
CA ASP A 300 33.57 -17.06 14.73
C ASP A 300 33.88 -16.28 16.02
N LYS A 301 33.70 -14.95 15.98
CA LYS A 301 33.98 -14.00 17.07
C LYS A 301 32.88 -12.93 17.09
N PRO A 302 31.65 -13.27 17.51
CA PRO A 302 30.45 -12.45 17.26
C PRO A 302 30.42 -11.14 18.05
N THR A 303 31.18 -11.05 19.15
CA THR A 303 31.13 -9.94 20.11
C THR A 303 32.49 -9.27 20.33
N VAL A 304 32.50 -7.95 20.48
CA VAL A 304 33.68 -7.15 20.89
C VAL A 304 33.36 -6.34 22.16
N PRO A 305 34.26 -6.25 23.17
CA PRO A 305 34.02 -5.43 24.36
C PRO A 305 34.11 -3.94 24.04
N VAL A 306 33.25 -3.12 24.66
CA VAL A 306 33.33 -1.65 24.53
C VAL A 306 34.54 -1.13 25.30
N THR A 307 35.37 -0.31 24.65
CA THR A 307 36.56 0.30 25.23
C THR A 307 36.41 1.82 25.24
N LEU A 308 36.65 2.44 26.40
CA LEU A 308 36.57 3.89 26.61
C LEU A 308 37.82 4.60 26.09
N SER A 309 37.72 5.92 25.90
CA SER A 309 38.84 6.81 25.51
C SER A 309 40.05 6.76 26.46
N SER A 310 39.88 6.24 27.68
CA SER A 310 40.94 5.99 28.68
C SER A 310 41.70 4.67 28.47
N GLY A 311 41.33 3.87 27.46
CA GLY A 311 41.82 2.49 27.29
C GLY A 311 41.15 1.47 28.23
N SER A 312 40.21 1.88 29.07
CA SER A 312 39.50 1.01 30.02
C SER A 312 38.29 0.35 29.36
N GLN A 313 38.07 -0.95 29.59
CA GLN A 313 36.88 -1.65 29.09
C GLN A 313 35.65 -1.38 29.97
N VAL A 314 34.47 -1.29 29.33
CA VAL A 314 33.18 -1.19 30.03
C VAL A 314 32.75 -2.59 30.47
N ALA A 315 32.94 -2.91 31.76
CA ALA A 315 32.64 -4.23 32.31
C ALA A 315 31.18 -4.66 32.04
N GLY A 316 31.01 -5.88 31.49
CA GLY A 316 29.69 -6.42 31.16
C GLY A 316 28.96 -5.68 30.03
N LEU A 317 29.67 -5.04 29.09
CA LEU A 317 29.10 -4.47 27.87
C LEU A 317 29.86 -4.94 26.63
N SER A 318 29.15 -5.50 25.65
CA SER A 318 29.72 -5.89 24.35
C SER A 318 28.84 -5.50 23.16
N VAL A 319 29.50 -5.34 22.02
CA VAL A 319 28.91 -4.97 20.73
C VAL A 319 28.94 -6.16 19.77
N ILE A 320 27.87 -6.34 19.00
CA ILE A 320 27.77 -7.21 17.82
C ILE A 320 27.64 -6.29 16.61
N SER A 321 28.56 -6.41 15.64
CA SER A 321 28.71 -5.52 14.48
C SER A 321 28.96 -6.32 13.19
N ILE A 322 28.33 -7.49 13.06
CA ILE A 322 28.47 -8.39 11.90
C ILE A 322 27.73 -7.80 10.68
N ASP A 323 28.45 -7.47 9.61
CA ASP A 323 27.90 -6.86 8.37
C ASP A 323 27.08 -7.84 7.49
N HIS A 324 27.13 -9.14 7.81
CA HIS A 324 26.52 -10.23 7.06
C HIS A 324 25.56 -11.11 7.88
N LEU A 325 24.93 -10.55 8.94
CA LEU A 325 23.94 -11.22 9.81
C LEU A 325 22.93 -12.18 9.13
N PRO A 326 22.33 -11.87 7.96
CA PRO A 326 21.40 -12.81 7.29
C PRO A 326 22.00 -14.18 6.94
N SER A 327 23.33 -14.30 6.83
CA SER A 327 23.99 -15.59 6.58
C SER A 327 23.96 -16.53 7.79
N LEU A 328 23.50 -16.08 8.97
CA LEU A 328 23.13 -16.95 10.09
C LEU A 328 21.87 -17.78 9.81
N LEU A 329 20.98 -17.27 8.95
CA LEU A 329 19.74 -17.94 8.54
C LEU A 329 19.65 -17.97 7.00
N PRO A 330 20.56 -18.68 6.32
CA PRO A 330 20.81 -18.48 4.89
C PRO A 330 19.70 -19.01 3.98
N ARG A 331 18.94 -20.04 4.39
CA ARG A 331 17.88 -20.66 3.57
C ARG A 331 16.70 -19.70 3.39
N GLU A 332 16.10 -19.26 4.50
CA GLU A 332 14.99 -18.31 4.54
C GLU A 332 15.42 -16.96 3.96
N SER A 333 16.64 -16.49 4.28
CA SER A 333 17.19 -15.26 3.69
C SER A 333 17.28 -15.31 2.17
N SER A 334 17.64 -16.46 1.60
CA SER A 334 17.74 -16.64 0.15
C SER A 334 16.36 -16.76 -0.50
N GLU A 335 15.42 -17.47 0.11
CA GLU A 335 14.04 -17.54 -0.39
C GLU A 335 13.38 -16.15 -0.38
N MET A 336 13.44 -15.42 0.74
CA MET A 336 12.88 -14.07 0.83
C MET A 336 13.53 -13.10 -0.17
N PHE A 337 14.86 -13.14 -0.31
CA PHE A 337 15.58 -12.28 -1.24
C PHE A 337 15.27 -12.62 -2.70
N SER A 338 15.34 -13.89 -3.06
CA SER A 338 15.16 -14.32 -4.44
C SER A 338 13.70 -14.19 -4.91
N GLN A 339 12.71 -14.44 -4.03
CA GLN A 339 11.31 -14.19 -4.34
C GLN A 339 11.01 -12.69 -4.55
N ALA A 340 11.69 -11.80 -3.83
CA ALA A 340 11.62 -10.35 -4.04
C ALA A 340 12.35 -9.89 -5.32
N LEU A 341 13.42 -10.59 -5.72
CA LEU A 341 14.22 -10.30 -6.92
C LEU A 341 13.59 -10.86 -8.20
N LEU A 342 12.87 -11.99 -8.11
CA LEU A 342 12.26 -12.72 -9.24
C LEU A 342 11.42 -11.85 -10.19
N PRO A 343 10.56 -10.90 -9.74
CA PRO A 343 9.84 -9.99 -10.64
C PRO A 343 10.75 -9.14 -11.52
N SER A 344 11.98 -8.84 -11.07
CA SER A 344 13.00 -8.15 -11.89
C SER A 344 13.70 -9.13 -12.83
N LEU A 345 14.12 -10.31 -12.34
CA LEU A 345 14.80 -11.32 -13.17
C LEU A 345 13.92 -11.80 -14.34
N LEU A 346 12.60 -11.90 -14.14
CA LEU A 346 11.64 -12.20 -15.21
C LEU A 346 11.64 -11.16 -16.35
N GLN A 347 12.17 -9.94 -16.13
CA GLN A 347 12.31 -8.88 -17.13
C GLN A 347 13.69 -8.86 -17.85
N LEU A 348 14.63 -9.74 -17.53
CA LEU A 348 15.98 -9.76 -18.16
C LEU A 348 15.94 -10.00 -19.69
N LYS A 349 14.92 -10.71 -20.18
CA LYS A 349 14.59 -10.86 -21.62
C LYS A 349 14.23 -9.55 -22.33
N ASP A 350 14.02 -8.47 -21.59
CA ASP A 350 13.77 -7.12 -22.12
C ASP A 350 14.62 -6.07 -21.38
N ARG A 351 15.83 -6.44 -20.94
CA ARG A 351 16.79 -5.57 -20.21
C ARG A 351 16.92 -4.16 -20.81
N GLU A 352 16.94 -4.06 -22.14
CA GLU A 352 17.13 -2.81 -22.87
C GLU A 352 15.99 -1.79 -22.62
N ASN A 353 14.76 -2.26 -22.35
CA ASN A 353 13.58 -1.42 -22.08
C ASN A 353 13.09 -1.48 -20.61
N ALA A 354 13.43 -2.55 -19.88
CA ALA A 354 13.01 -2.77 -18.49
C ALA A 354 13.71 -1.79 -17.54
N ARG A 355 12.96 -0.78 -17.06
CA ARG A 355 13.47 0.34 -16.22
C ARG A 355 14.47 -0.09 -15.14
N VAL A 356 14.16 -1.15 -14.38
CA VAL A 356 14.99 -1.61 -13.25
C VAL A 356 16.40 -2.03 -13.70
N TRP A 357 16.53 -2.66 -14.87
CA TRP A 357 17.82 -3.06 -15.42
C TRP A 357 18.51 -1.91 -16.16
N LYS A 358 17.74 -1.13 -16.92
CA LYS A 358 18.28 0.03 -17.63
C LYS A 358 18.89 1.07 -16.68
N GLN A 359 18.25 1.36 -15.55
CA GLN A 359 18.80 2.26 -14.53
C GLN A 359 20.06 1.71 -13.85
N ALA A 360 20.15 0.40 -13.63
CA ALA A 360 21.35 -0.23 -13.05
C ALA A 360 22.55 -0.13 -14.00
N GLU A 361 22.30 -0.31 -15.30
CA GLU A 361 23.29 -0.14 -16.37
C GLU A 361 23.71 1.32 -16.56
N ASP A 362 22.77 2.26 -16.52
CA ASP A 362 23.08 3.69 -16.62
C ASP A 362 23.90 4.17 -15.41
N LEU A 363 23.59 3.69 -14.21
CA LEU A 363 24.39 3.94 -13.00
C LEU A 363 25.80 3.32 -13.09
N PHE A 364 25.94 2.11 -13.65
CA PHE A 364 27.26 1.51 -13.92
C PHE A 364 28.09 2.40 -14.86
N ASN A 365 27.49 2.84 -15.97
CA ASN A 365 28.16 3.71 -16.95
C ASN A 365 28.56 5.07 -16.33
N GLU A 366 27.71 5.66 -15.48
CA GLU A 366 28.03 6.88 -14.71
C GLU A 366 29.24 6.67 -13.78
N LYS A 367 29.26 5.57 -13.02
CA LYS A 367 30.34 5.26 -12.06
C LYS A 367 31.66 4.96 -12.77
N VAL A 368 31.61 4.24 -13.90
CA VAL A 368 32.78 4.00 -14.76
C VAL A 368 33.33 5.30 -15.35
N ALA A 369 32.46 6.17 -15.90
CA ALA A 369 32.87 7.47 -16.43
C ALA A 369 33.47 8.39 -15.36
N THR A 370 32.96 8.32 -14.12
CA THR A 370 33.49 9.06 -12.96
C THR A 370 34.88 8.55 -12.56
N ASN A 371 35.08 7.22 -12.49
CA ASN A 371 36.38 6.61 -12.22
C ASN A 371 37.43 7.01 -13.27
N ILE A 372 37.09 6.93 -14.57
CA ILE A 372 38.00 7.33 -15.67
C ILE A 372 38.45 8.80 -15.55
N ARG A 373 37.55 9.72 -15.16
CA ARG A 373 37.92 11.13 -14.92
C ARG A 373 38.85 11.29 -13.72
N ALA A 374 38.54 10.67 -12.58
CA ALA A 374 39.40 10.70 -11.40
C ALA A 374 40.82 10.15 -11.70
N TYR A 375 40.92 9.11 -12.54
CA TYR A 375 42.19 8.55 -12.99
C TYR A 375 42.96 9.48 -13.95
N GLN A 376 42.26 10.28 -14.76
CA GLN A 376 42.87 11.28 -15.65
C GLN A 376 43.35 12.51 -14.86
N ASP A 377 42.57 13.01 -13.91
CA ASP A 377 42.92 14.16 -13.08
C ASP A 377 44.10 13.84 -12.13
N ASN A 378 44.05 12.70 -11.44
CA ASN A 378 45.16 12.23 -10.58
C ASN A 378 46.40 11.82 -11.39
N GLY A 379 46.23 11.42 -12.66
CA GLY A 379 47.34 11.03 -13.55
C GLY A 379 48.21 12.21 -14.03
N SER A 380 47.79 13.45 -13.82
CA SER A 380 48.45 14.65 -14.36
C SER A 380 49.82 14.99 -13.75
N ASN A 381 50.26 14.30 -12.70
CA ASN A 381 51.44 14.65 -11.91
C ASN A 381 52.60 13.64 -12.00
N SER A 382 52.88 13.11 -13.21
CA SER A 382 54.17 12.49 -13.51
C SER A 382 54.62 12.74 -14.96
N SER A 383 55.82 13.31 -15.14
CA SER A 383 56.42 13.55 -16.46
C SER A 383 57.56 12.56 -16.72
N PRO A 384 57.49 11.70 -17.75
CA PRO A 384 58.64 10.91 -18.18
C PRO A 384 59.61 11.76 -19.04
N PRO A 385 60.93 11.50 -18.98
CA PRO A 385 61.93 12.24 -19.76
C PRO A 385 61.92 11.83 -21.25
N ALA A 386 62.39 12.73 -22.11
CA ALA A 386 62.37 12.56 -23.56
C ALA A 386 63.52 11.67 -24.10
N ALA A 387 63.25 10.95 -25.19
CA ALA A 387 64.25 10.29 -26.03
C ALA A 387 63.88 10.37 -27.52
N SER A 388 64.87 10.27 -28.40
CA SER A 388 64.84 10.77 -29.79
C SER A 388 64.54 9.71 -30.88
N SER A 389 63.88 10.15 -31.98
CA SER A 389 64.02 9.67 -33.39
C SER A 389 63.76 8.17 -33.70
N THR A 390 63.08 7.80 -34.80
CA THR A 390 63.52 8.03 -36.20
C THR A 390 62.37 7.78 -37.20
N THR A 391 62.49 8.27 -38.44
CA THR A 391 61.48 8.26 -39.52
C THR A 391 61.49 7.01 -40.42
N ARG A 392 60.31 6.62 -40.98
CA ARG A 392 60.15 6.29 -42.44
C ARG A 392 58.71 5.98 -42.95
N SER A 393 58.29 6.76 -43.95
CA SER A 393 57.55 6.43 -45.21
C SER A 393 56.37 5.42 -45.29
N LEU A 394 55.24 5.94 -45.84
CA LEU A 394 54.16 5.27 -46.62
C LEU A 394 54.68 4.70 -47.99
N PRO A 395 53.92 3.95 -48.86
CA PRO A 395 52.51 4.22 -49.25
C PRO A 395 51.53 3.12 -49.79
N LEU A 396 50.23 3.46 -49.74
CA LEU A 396 49.13 3.25 -50.73
C LEU A 396 48.77 1.88 -51.37
N ARG A 397 47.47 1.52 -51.29
CA ARG A 397 46.59 1.41 -52.48
C ARG A 397 45.09 1.51 -52.15
N LEU A 398 44.25 1.75 -53.17
CA LEU A 398 42.83 2.15 -53.07
C LEU A 398 42.01 1.58 -54.25
N SER A 399 40.91 0.83 -54.02
CA SER A 399 39.88 0.56 -55.06
C SER A 399 38.62 -0.18 -54.57
N ARG A 400 37.50 0.54 -54.34
CA ARG A 400 36.14 0.21 -54.86
C ARG A 400 35.06 1.19 -54.38
N LEU A 401 34.39 1.85 -55.32
CA LEU A 401 33.11 2.56 -55.15
C LEU A 401 32.49 2.72 -56.55
N MET A 402 31.19 2.38 -56.71
CA MET A 402 30.27 2.56 -57.87
C MET A 402 29.43 1.30 -58.21
N GLN A 403 28.52 0.84 -57.33
CA GLN A 403 27.54 -0.18 -57.70
C GLN A 403 26.20 -0.15 -56.92
N GLU A 404 25.68 1.04 -56.59
CA GLU A 404 24.54 1.18 -55.64
C GLU A 404 23.21 1.73 -56.21
N LYS A 405 23.18 2.23 -57.46
CA LYS A 405 22.01 2.96 -57.99
C LYS A 405 20.91 2.11 -58.64
N SER A 406 21.06 0.78 -58.63
CA SER A 406 20.03 -0.17 -59.10
C SER A 406 19.37 -0.92 -57.93
N THR A 407 20.16 -1.27 -56.92
CA THR A 407 19.70 -1.97 -55.71
C THR A 407 18.76 -1.13 -54.85
N THR A 408 18.88 0.20 -54.88
CA THR A 408 18.16 1.11 -53.96
C THR A 408 16.64 1.03 -54.09
N VAL A 409 16.09 1.01 -55.31
CA VAL A 409 14.62 0.99 -55.51
C VAL A 409 14.01 -0.35 -55.09
N ALA A 410 14.70 -1.46 -55.40
CA ALA A 410 14.30 -2.78 -54.94
C ALA A 410 14.41 -2.92 -53.41
N ALA A 411 15.46 -2.36 -52.81
CA ALA A 411 15.65 -2.33 -51.36
C ALA A 411 14.58 -1.52 -50.63
N TYR A 412 14.10 -0.40 -51.18
CA TYR A 412 12.99 0.34 -50.58
C TYR A 412 11.64 -0.41 -50.67
N ALA A 413 11.37 -1.12 -51.78
CA ALA A 413 10.18 -1.96 -51.88
C ALA A 413 10.22 -3.14 -50.89
N ALA A 414 11.33 -3.89 -50.88
CA ALA A 414 11.53 -5.00 -49.94
C ALA A 414 11.58 -4.53 -48.48
N GLY A 415 12.19 -3.38 -48.21
CA GLY A 415 12.26 -2.75 -46.89
C GLY A 415 10.90 -2.30 -46.37
N ALA A 416 10.02 -1.77 -47.22
CA ALA A 416 8.65 -1.45 -46.84
C ALA A 416 7.84 -2.72 -46.47
N SER A 417 8.00 -3.81 -47.22
CA SER A 417 7.39 -5.10 -46.89
C SER A 417 7.96 -5.71 -45.60
N LEU A 418 9.28 -5.69 -45.42
CA LEU A 418 9.93 -6.19 -44.21
C LEU A 418 9.59 -5.35 -42.97
N ALA A 419 9.48 -4.03 -43.09
CA ALA A 419 9.02 -3.16 -42.01
C ALA A 419 7.56 -3.45 -41.61
N ALA A 420 6.68 -3.74 -42.58
CA ALA A 420 5.31 -4.15 -42.30
C ALA A 420 5.24 -5.53 -41.62
N ILE A 421 6.07 -6.49 -42.04
CA ILE A 421 6.18 -7.82 -41.42
C ILE A 421 6.77 -7.71 -40.01
N ALA A 422 7.81 -6.91 -39.80
CA ALA A 422 8.41 -6.67 -38.48
C ALA A 422 7.44 -5.94 -37.53
N LEU A 423 6.63 -5.00 -38.03
CA LEU A 423 5.54 -4.40 -37.24
C LEU A 423 4.48 -5.43 -36.82
N PHE A 424 4.24 -6.47 -37.62
CA PHE A 424 3.32 -7.56 -37.26
C PHE A 424 3.94 -8.61 -36.32
N TYR A 425 5.24 -8.93 -36.46
CA TYR A 425 5.90 -10.02 -35.72
C TYR A 425 6.71 -9.59 -34.49
N VAL A 426 7.34 -8.41 -34.51
CA VAL A 426 8.13 -7.91 -33.36
C VAL A 426 7.22 -7.21 -32.35
N PHE A 427 6.26 -6.41 -32.83
CA PHE A 427 5.30 -5.75 -31.96
C PHE A 427 4.04 -6.59 -31.70
N GLY A 428 3.67 -7.55 -32.56
CA GLY A 428 2.51 -8.43 -32.36
C GLY A 428 2.40 -9.08 -30.97
N PRO A 429 3.48 -9.66 -30.41
CA PRO A 429 3.45 -10.25 -29.07
C PRO A 429 3.24 -9.23 -27.94
N ASN A 430 3.80 -8.02 -28.05
CA ASN A 430 3.72 -7.01 -26.98
C ASN A 430 2.51 -6.08 -27.10
N TYR A 431 1.93 -5.92 -28.30
CA TYR A 431 0.77 -5.04 -28.52
C TYR A 431 -0.58 -5.63 -28.06
N THR A 432 -0.59 -6.90 -27.61
CA THR A 432 -1.79 -7.63 -27.18
C THR A 432 -2.03 -7.64 -25.66
N ILE A 433 -1.08 -7.17 -24.85
CA ILE A 433 -1.21 -7.17 -23.38
C ILE A 433 -2.17 -6.08 -22.87
N ASP A 434 -2.14 -4.89 -23.51
CA ASP A 434 -3.06 -3.76 -23.26
C ASP A 434 -3.76 -3.23 -24.53
N GLY A 435 -3.73 -3.99 -25.63
CA GLY A 435 -4.54 -3.74 -26.82
C GLY A 435 -5.96 -4.28 -26.66
N ASP A 436 -6.97 -3.49 -27.06
CA ASP A 436 -8.35 -4.00 -27.24
C ASP A 436 -8.54 -4.57 -28.64
N ASP A 437 -9.38 -5.59 -28.74
CA ASP A 437 -9.80 -6.35 -29.93
C ASP A 437 -8.67 -6.93 -30.81
N SER A 438 -8.32 -8.21 -30.59
CA SER A 438 -8.63 -9.31 -31.55
C SER A 438 -8.00 -10.67 -31.15
N ASN A 439 -8.83 -11.73 -31.11
CA ASN A 439 -8.43 -13.15 -31.22
C ASN A 439 -7.27 -13.69 -30.35
N ASP A 440 -7.39 -13.66 -29.02
CA ASP A 440 -6.93 -14.81 -28.22
C ASP A 440 -7.83 -15.03 -26.98
N SER A 441 -7.89 -16.27 -26.47
CA SER A 441 -9.04 -16.78 -25.70
C SER A 441 -8.72 -17.51 -24.40
N ILE A 442 -7.44 -17.69 -24.05
CA ILE A 442 -7.02 -18.70 -23.07
C ILE A 442 -6.59 -18.14 -21.69
N ARG A 443 -6.08 -16.91 -21.57
CA ARG A 443 -5.75 -16.28 -20.26
C ARG A 443 -6.84 -15.31 -19.79
N LYS A 444 -7.88 -15.85 -19.16
CA LYS A 444 -8.95 -15.07 -18.52
C LYS A 444 -8.38 -14.30 -17.31
N LYS A 445 -8.30 -12.97 -17.42
CA LYS A 445 -8.18 -12.08 -16.25
C LYS A 445 -9.36 -12.39 -15.30
N ASN A 446 -9.17 -12.29 -13.99
CA ASN A 446 -10.16 -12.69 -12.98
C ASN A 446 -9.95 -11.91 -11.68
N ILE A 447 -10.94 -11.92 -10.78
CA ILE A 447 -10.89 -11.29 -9.45
C ILE A 447 -11.32 -12.27 -8.35
N VAL A 448 -11.02 -11.94 -7.10
CA VAL A 448 -11.37 -12.76 -5.94
C VAL A 448 -12.88 -12.72 -5.69
N GLY A 449 -13.53 -13.89 -5.70
CA GLY A 449 -14.95 -14.05 -5.36
C GLY A 449 -15.19 -14.11 -3.85
N LEU A 450 -16.46 -13.97 -3.45
CA LEU A 450 -16.90 -14.28 -2.08
C LEU A 450 -17.62 -15.62 -2.04
N SER A 451 -17.36 -16.42 -1.01
CA SER A 451 -18.09 -17.65 -0.75
C SER A 451 -19.46 -17.28 -0.18
N ASN A 452 -20.54 -17.80 -0.74
CA ASN A 452 -21.84 -17.79 -0.08
C ASN A 452 -22.13 -19.17 0.55
N PRO A 453 -21.90 -19.35 1.86
CA PRO A 453 -22.28 -20.57 2.58
C PRO A 453 -23.76 -20.60 3.01
N ALA A 454 -24.54 -19.55 2.73
CA ALA A 454 -25.91 -19.37 3.19
C ALA A 454 -26.72 -18.49 2.21
N ASN A 455 -27.37 -17.43 2.72
CA ASN A 455 -28.10 -16.42 1.93
C ASN A 455 -27.34 -15.08 1.88
N ASP A 456 -26.01 -15.14 1.96
CA ASP A 456 -25.13 -13.97 2.19
C ASP A 456 -24.91 -13.14 0.90
N CYS A 457 -25.65 -13.41 -0.19
CA CYS A 457 -25.47 -12.77 -1.50
C CYS A 457 -25.64 -11.23 -1.49
N PHE A 458 -26.44 -10.70 -0.56
CA PHE A 458 -26.60 -9.25 -0.34
C PHE A 458 -25.30 -8.63 0.20
N ILE A 459 -24.76 -9.20 1.27
CA ILE A 459 -23.45 -8.85 1.85
C ILE A 459 -22.35 -8.97 0.79
N ASN A 460 -22.31 -10.10 0.08
CA ASN A 460 -21.32 -10.37 -0.94
C ASN A 460 -21.35 -9.31 -2.05
N SER A 461 -22.55 -8.92 -2.50
CA SER A 461 -22.69 -7.95 -3.59
C SER A 461 -22.27 -6.54 -3.19
N VAL A 462 -22.58 -6.13 -1.95
CA VAL A 462 -22.12 -4.84 -1.40
C VAL A 462 -20.61 -4.84 -1.22
N LEU A 463 -20.01 -5.84 -0.58
CA LEU A 463 -18.55 -5.91 -0.39
C LEU A 463 -17.79 -5.94 -1.72
N GLN A 464 -18.32 -6.64 -2.74
CA GLN A 464 -17.77 -6.63 -4.10
C GLN A 464 -17.92 -5.26 -4.78
N ALA A 465 -18.98 -4.51 -4.52
CA ALA A 465 -19.13 -3.14 -5.04
C ALA A 465 -18.15 -2.17 -4.34
N LEU A 466 -18.06 -2.21 -3.01
CA LEU A 466 -17.14 -1.41 -2.20
C LEU A 466 -15.67 -1.65 -2.57
N ALA A 467 -15.29 -2.89 -2.93
CA ALA A 467 -13.95 -3.21 -3.41
C ALA A 467 -13.56 -2.47 -4.70
N GLY A 468 -14.51 -2.00 -5.51
CA GLY A 468 -14.25 -1.22 -6.73
C GLY A 468 -13.97 0.27 -6.50
N LEU A 469 -14.14 0.77 -5.28
CA LEU A 469 -14.15 2.21 -4.97
C LEU A 469 -12.76 2.71 -4.54
N GLY A 470 -12.31 3.77 -5.19
CA GLY A 470 -10.95 4.28 -5.11
C GLY A 470 -10.73 5.12 -3.88
N ASP A 471 -11.49 6.20 -3.74
CA ASP A 471 -11.37 7.10 -2.59
C ASP A 471 -11.77 6.43 -1.26
N LEU A 472 -12.56 5.36 -1.30
CA LEU A 472 -12.79 4.50 -0.13
C LEU A 472 -11.50 3.77 0.27
N ARG A 473 -10.78 3.14 -0.68
CA ARG A 473 -9.52 2.47 -0.39
C ARG A 473 -8.43 3.47 0.05
N VAL A 474 -8.39 4.65 -0.57
CA VAL A 474 -7.50 5.76 -0.16
C VAL A 474 -7.80 6.17 1.29
N TYR A 475 -9.07 6.39 1.64
CA TYR A 475 -9.51 6.71 2.99
C TYR A 475 -9.12 5.63 4.01
N LEU A 476 -9.46 4.36 3.74
CA LEU A 476 -9.19 3.24 4.65
C LEU A 476 -7.69 3.05 4.92
N ILE A 477 -6.83 3.30 3.92
CA ILE A 477 -5.36 3.30 4.12
C ILE A 477 -4.94 4.50 4.97
N ARG A 478 -5.38 5.72 4.61
CA ARG A 478 -4.95 6.96 5.29
C ARG A 478 -5.40 7.04 6.75
N GLU A 479 -6.66 6.73 7.05
CA GLU A 479 -7.20 6.90 8.41
C GLU A 479 -6.66 5.84 9.39
N LEU A 480 -6.35 4.62 8.93
CA LEU A 480 -5.70 3.62 9.78
C LEU A 480 -4.22 3.92 9.98
N HIS A 481 -3.50 4.38 8.95
CA HIS A 481 -2.11 4.80 9.09
C HIS A 481 -1.99 6.07 9.97
N ARG A 482 -2.97 6.99 9.90
CA ARG A 482 -3.10 8.10 10.85
C ARG A 482 -3.24 7.59 12.29
N ARG A 483 -4.18 6.65 12.55
CA ARG A 483 -4.37 6.04 13.89
C ARG A 483 -3.15 5.26 14.40
N GLU A 484 -2.32 4.77 13.50
CA GLU A 484 -1.04 4.10 13.79
C GLU A 484 0.06 5.12 14.18
N LEU A 485 0.17 6.23 13.45
CA LEU A 485 1.11 7.32 13.76
C LEU A 485 0.74 8.12 15.03
N ASP A 486 -0.54 8.30 15.29
CA ASP A 486 -1.08 9.00 16.46
C ASP A 486 -0.93 8.20 17.78
N GLY A 487 -0.64 6.90 17.69
CA GLY A 487 -0.54 5.99 18.84
C GLY A 487 -1.89 5.59 19.46
N PRO A 488 -1.91 4.51 20.26
CA PRO A 488 -3.15 3.98 20.84
C PRO A 488 -3.77 4.89 21.92
N ASP A 489 -2.94 5.69 22.61
CA ASP A 489 -3.36 6.44 23.80
C ASP A 489 -4.39 7.53 23.47
N ILE A 490 -4.20 8.25 22.36
CA ILE A 490 -5.17 9.24 21.85
C ILE A 490 -6.57 8.63 21.70
N TYR A 491 -6.65 7.37 21.24
CA TYR A 491 -7.92 6.67 21.01
C TYR A 491 -8.43 5.87 22.21
N ASN A 492 -7.59 5.66 23.23
CA ASN A 492 -7.97 5.03 24.50
C ASN A 492 -8.59 6.04 25.49
N VAL A 493 -8.24 7.32 25.41
CA VAL A 493 -8.79 8.40 26.25
C VAL A 493 -10.28 8.62 25.96
N LEU A 494 -11.10 8.50 27.01
CA LEU A 494 -12.55 8.68 26.95
C LEU A 494 -12.95 10.17 27.02
N PRO A 495 -14.16 10.53 26.56
CA PRO A 495 -14.77 11.83 26.83
C PRO A 495 -14.95 12.06 28.34
N ALA A 496 -15.03 13.32 28.75
CA ALA A 496 -15.45 13.67 30.11
C ALA A 496 -16.92 13.28 30.39
N PRO A 497 -17.36 13.09 31.65
CA PRO A 497 -18.70 12.57 31.97
C PRO A 497 -19.88 13.41 31.48
N ASP A 498 -19.63 14.70 31.24
CA ASP A 498 -20.53 15.71 30.66
C ASP A 498 -20.55 15.70 29.13
N GLU A 499 -19.43 15.37 28.47
CA GLU A 499 -19.39 15.11 27.01
C GLU A 499 -20.08 13.78 26.63
N MET A 500 -20.17 12.83 27.56
CA MET A 500 -20.72 11.50 27.27
C MET A 500 -22.24 11.53 27.05
N PRO A 501 -22.76 10.96 25.95
CA PRO A 501 -24.21 10.81 25.76
C PRO A 501 -24.85 10.07 26.93
N ARG A 502 -26.04 10.51 27.38
CA ARG A 502 -26.74 9.89 28.52
C ARG A 502 -27.02 8.40 28.23
N GLY A 503 -26.42 7.51 29.02
CA GLY A 503 -26.45 6.05 28.80
C GLY A 503 -25.33 5.49 27.92
N GLY A 504 -24.33 6.31 27.55
CA GLY A 504 -23.16 5.90 26.77
C GLY A 504 -22.30 4.87 27.49
N ASN A 505 -22.01 3.76 26.81
CA ASN A 505 -21.10 2.73 27.30
C ASN A 505 -19.65 3.09 26.90
N ALA A 506 -18.77 3.25 27.89
CA ALA A 506 -17.37 3.66 27.69
C ALA A 506 -16.63 2.81 26.65
N ASP A 507 -16.81 1.48 26.66
CA ASP A 507 -16.11 0.59 25.73
C ASP A 507 -16.58 0.77 24.29
N ARG A 508 -17.88 1.06 24.05
CA ARG A 508 -18.39 1.41 22.72
C ARG A 508 -17.76 2.71 22.19
N ILE A 509 -17.48 3.68 23.07
CA ILE A 509 -16.82 4.93 22.69
C ILE A 509 -15.35 4.65 22.34
N ARG A 510 -14.63 3.86 23.15
CA ARG A 510 -13.26 3.45 22.87
C ARG A 510 -13.14 2.67 21.56
N GLU A 511 -14.05 1.73 21.31
CA GLU A 511 -14.10 0.93 20.09
C GLU A 511 -14.29 1.79 18.83
N LEU A 512 -15.17 2.80 18.89
CA LEU A 512 -15.35 3.78 17.82
C LEU A 512 -14.09 4.61 17.55
N GLN A 513 -13.41 5.04 18.63
CA GLN A 513 -12.14 5.76 18.53
C GLN A 513 -11.02 4.88 17.94
N GLN A 514 -10.98 3.58 18.25
CA GLN A 514 -9.99 2.64 17.73
C GLN A 514 -10.18 2.25 16.24
N GLY A 515 -11.40 2.32 15.71
CA GLY A 515 -11.66 2.11 14.27
C GLY A 515 -11.73 0.64 13.83
N THR A 516 -12.38 -0.20 14.64
CA THR A 516 -12.45 -1.66 14.45
C THR A 516 -13.04 -2.06 13.09
N ILE A 517 -14.13 -1.43 12.66
CA ILE A 517 -14.80 -1.74 11.38
C ILE A 517 -14.03 -1.16 10.19
N THR A 518 -13.40 0.01 10.37
CA THR A 518 -12.47 0.61 9.40
C THR A 518 -11.31 -0.38 9.11
N ARG A 519 -10.72 -0.99 10.15
CA ARG A 519 -9.67 -2.01 10.03
C ARG A 519 -10.17 -3.28 9.34
N ALA A 520 -11.27 -3.86 9.85
CA ALA A 520 -11.83 -5.09 9.31
C ALA A 520 -12.31 -4.94 7.84
N LEU A 521 -12.81 -3.76 7.45
CA LEU A 521 -13.18 -3.49 6.06
C LEU A 521 -11.94 -3.38 5.17
N LYS A 522 -10.88 -2.68 5.58
CA LYS A 522 -9.63 -2.60 4.80
C LYS A 522 -9.10 -4.00 4.48
N GLU A 523 -9.00 -4.86 5.48
CA GLU A 523 -8.54 -6.25 5.31
C GLU A 523 -9.43 -7.05 4.36
N MET A 524 -10.76 -6.85 4.41
CA MET A 524 -11.68 -7.47 3.47
C MET A 524 -11.48 -6.95 2.04
N LEU A 525 -11.39 -5.64 1.83
CA LEU A 525 -11.29 -5.04 0.50
C LEU A 525 -9.92 -5.27 -0.15
N ASP A 526 -8.82 -5.27 0.60
CA ASP A 526 -7.50 -5.64 0.07
C ASP A 526 -7.48 -7.11 -0.39
N ARG A 527 -8.08 -8.04 0.37
CA ARG A 527 -8.23 -9.44 -0.03
C ARG A 527 -9.17 -9.64 -1.23
N LEU A 528 -10.10 -8.72 -1.48
CA LEU A 528 -10.97 -8.70 -2.67
C LEU A 528 -10.32 -8.04 -3.90
N ASN A 529 -9.20 -7.34 -3.72
CA ASN A 529 -8.45 -6.63 -4.76
C ASN A 529 -7.07 -7.24 -5.07
N GLU A 530 -6.67 -8.28 -4.34
CA GLU A 530 -5.64 -9.23 -4.78
C GLU A 530 -5.91 -9.70 -6.22
N ARG A 531 -4.85 -9.83 -7.03
CA ARG A 531 -4.92 -10.38 -8.40
C ARG A 531 -4.70 -11.90 -8.34
N PRO A 532 -5.73 -12.76 -8.44
CA PRO A 532 -5.56 -14.19 -8.19
C PRO A 532 -5.10 -14.93 -9.45
N ILE A 533 -4.11 -15.81 -9.28
CA ILE A 533 -3.54 -16.62 -10.38
C ILE A 533 -4.53 -17.68 -10.90
N TYR A 534 -5.47 -18.10 -10.05
CA TYR A 534 -6.55 -19.05 -10.33
C TYR A 534 -7.89 -18.52 -9.78
N LYS A 535 -8.99 -19.27 -9.90
CA LYS A 535 -10.27 -18.85 -9.29
C LYS A 535 -10.18 -18.93 -7.75
N LYS A 536 -9.88 -17.80 -7.10
CA LYS A 536 -9.85 -17.64 -5.64
C LYS A 536 -11.19 -17.16 -5.11
N THR A 537 -11.60 -17.71 -3.97
CA THR A 537 -12.82 -17.33 -3.25
C THR A 537 -12.50 -17.19 -1.76
N ILE A 538 -12.99 -16.15 -1.08
CA ILE A 538 -12.79 -15.92 0.37
C ILE A 538 -14.14 -15.75 1.09
N SER A 539 -14.16 -15.85 2.43
CA SER A 539 -15.39 -15.65 3.21
C SER A 539 -15.48 -14.25 3.80
N ALA A 540 -16.66 -13.62 3.70
CA ALA A 540 -16.98 -12.36 4.36
C ALA A 540 -17.03 -12.47 5.91
N ARG A 541 -17.06 -13.68 6.46
CA ARG A 541 -17.33 -13.97 7.88
C ARG A 541 -16.50 -13.19 8.91
N PRO A 542 -15.18 -12.94 8.73
CA PRO A 542 -14.41 -12.15 9.70
C PRO A 542 -14.93 -10.70 9.83
N PHE A 543 -15.28 -10.07 8.71
CA PHE A 543 -15.87 -8.73 8.71
C PHE A 543 -17.27 -8.72 9.34
N ILE A 544 -18.09 -9.73 9.03
CA ILE A 544 -19.41 -9.90 9.64
C ILE A 544 -19.29 -10.03 11.17
N HIS A 545 -18.38 -10.89 11.66
CA HIS A 545 -18.16 -11.05 13.12
C HIS A 545 -17.73 -9.74 13.80
N ALA A 546 -16.88 -8.94 13.17
CA ALA A 546 -16.49 -7.63 13.70
C ALA A 546 -17.71 -6.68 13.78
N LEU A 547 -18.56 -6.66 12.74
CA LEU A 547 -19.75 -5.81 12.69
C LEU A 547 -20.84 -6.26 13.69
N GLU A 548 -21.03 -7.58 13.88
CA GLU A 548 -21.91 -8.14 14.91
C GLU A 548 -21.43 -7.83 16.33
N TYR A 549 -20.11 -7.79 16.56
CA TYR A 549 -19.51 -7.37 17.83
C TYR A 549 -19.75 -5.88 18.10
N ALA A 550 -19.48 -5.02 17.11
CA ALA A 550 -19.58 -3.57 17.17
C ALA A 550 -20.99 -3.04 17.49
N TYR A 551 -22.03 -3.73 17.01
CA TYR A 551 -23.43 -3.42 17.31
C TYR A 551 -24.00 -4.24 18.48
N ARG A 552 -23.26 -5.26 18.98
CA ARG A 552 -23.70 -6.24 19.98
C ARG A 552 -24.97 -7.01 19.59
N THR A 553 -25.24 -7.10 18.28
CA THR A 553 -26.40 -7.75 17.68
C THR A 553 -25.96 -8.62 16.51
N ARG A 554 -26.59 -9.78 16.31
CA ARG A 554 -26.36 -10.57 15.10
C ARG A 554 -27.10 -9.97 13.92
N ILE A 555 -26.49 -10.02 12.74
CA ILE A 555 -27.12 -9.52 11.51
C ILE A 555 -28.26 -10.47 11.14
N SER A 556 -29.46 -9.93 11.02
CA SER A 556 -30.69 -10.68 10.79
C SER A 556 -30.67 -11.36 9.42
N ARG A 557 -30.40 -12.67 9.39
CA ARG A 557 -30.43 -13.48 8.15
C ARG A 557 -31.84 -13.60 7.53
N ASN A 558 -32.85 -13.05 8.19
CA ASN A 558 -34.23 -12.96 7.72
C ASN A 558 -34.51 -11.60 7.02
N GLN A 559 -33.71 -10.57 7.28
CA GLN A 559 -33.76 -9.27 6.61
C GLN A 559 -32.57 -9.16 5.65
N GLN A 560 -32.77 -9.63 4.43
CA GLN A 560 -31.72 -9.80 3.41
C GLN A 560 -31.62 -8.58 2.50
N ASP A 561 -31.49 -7.40 3.08
CA ASP A 561 -31.50 -6.13 2.37
C ASP A 561 -30.08 -5.56 2.18
N ALA A 562 -29.70 -5.31 0.92
CA ALA A 562 -28.38 -4.77 0.59
C ALA A 562 -28.24 -3.27 0.92
N GLN A 563 -29.33 -2.50 0.97
CA GLN A 563 -29.32 -1.12 1.45
C GLN A 563 -29.17 -1.07 2.97
N GLU A 564 -29.90 -1.91 3.71
CA GLU A 564 -29.76 -1.98 5.18
C GLU A 564 -28.32 -2.32 5.58
N PHE A 565 -27.73 -3.34 4.94
CA PHE A 565 -26.33 -3.71 5.18
C PHE A 565 -25.34 -2.60 4.78
N LEU A 566 -25.53 -1.93 3.63
CA LEU A 566 -24.69 -0.79 3.25
C LEU A 566 -24.80 0.36 4.25
N GLN A 567 -26.02 0.65 4.73
CA GLN A 567 -26.28 1.71 5.69
C GLN A 567 -25.51 1.47 6.99
N ILE A 568 -25.65 0.27 7.57
CA ILE A 568 -24.95 -0.13 8.80
C ILE A 568 -23.42 0.00 8.65
N VAL A 569 -22.86 -0.43 7.50
CA VAL A 569 -21.41 -0.29 7.24
C VAL A 569 -21.00 1.18 7.09
N ALA A 570 -21.73 1.97 6.30
CA ALA A 570 -21.35 3.35 5.99
C ALA A 570 -21.55 4.30 7.19
N GLU A 571 -22.61 4.11 7.99
CA GLU A 571 -22.84 4.83 9.24
C GLU A 571 -21.76 4.49 10.26
N ARG A 572 -21.42 3.21 10.47
CA ARG A 572 -20.39 2.82 11.44
C ARG A 572 -19.01 3.36 11.10
N LEU A 573 -18.65 3.41 9.82
CA LEU A 573 -17.40 4.03 9.38
C LEU A 573 -17.41 5.57 9.59
N CYS A 574 -18.57 6.21 9.45
CA CYS A 574 -18.76 7.64 9.73
C CYS A 574 -18.68 7.95 11.23
N ASP A 575 -19.28 7.11 12.08
CA ASP A 575 -19.15 7.17 13.54
C ASP A 575 -17.68 6.98 13.97
N GLU A 576 -17.00 5.98 13.41
CA GLU A 576 -15.58 5.71 13.69
C GLU A 576 -14.68 6.87 13.24
N TYR A 577 -14.95 7.46 12.06
CA TYR A 577 -14.27 8.67 11.59
C TYR A 577 -14.41 9.82 12.58
N HIS A 578 -15.65 10.17 12.94
CA HIS A 578 -15.94 11.30 13.84
C HIS A 578 -15.43 11.07 15.27
N ALA A 579 -15.50 9.84 15.77
CA ALA A 579 -14.90 9.49 17.06
C ALA A 579 -13.37 9.65 17.02
N GLY A 580 -12.71 9.24 15.93
CA GLY A 580 -11.28 9.45 15.73
C GLY A 580 -10.89 10.94 15.65
N VAL A 581 -11.66 11.75 14.91
CA VAL A 581 -11.47 13.22 14.85
C VAL A 581 -11.59 13.85 16.25
N LYS A 582 -12.64 13.51 17.01
CA LYS A 582 -12.86 14.04 18.37
C LYS A 582 -11.77 13.61 19.35
N ALA A 583 -11.29 12.36 19.26
CA ALA A 583 -10.16 11.89 20.06
C ALA A 583 -8.89 12.71 19.80
N ARG A 584 -8.54 12.93 18.53
CA ARG A 584 -7.42 13.81 18.12
C ARG A 584 -7.61 15.26 18.58
N GLN A 585 -8.83 15.79 18.52
CA GLN A 585 -9.13 17.16 18.99
C GLN A 585 -8.93 17.31 20.50
N ARG A 586 -9.40 16.35 21.32
CA ARG A 586 -9.12 16.37 22.77
C ARG A 586 -7.65 16.22 23.10
N ALA A 587 -6.93 15.35 22.38
CA ALA A 587 -5.48 15.21 22.56
C ALA A 587 -4.71 16.52 22.27
N LYS A 588 -5.17 17.33 21.31
CA LYS A 588 -4.64 18.69 21.08
C LYS A 588 -5.02 19.67 22.20
N GLY A 589 -6.27 19.65 22.66
CA GLY A 589 -6.75 20.52 23.75
C GLY A 589 -6.06 20.29 25.10
N LEU A 590 -5.51 19.10 25.33
CA LEU A 590 -4.72 18.76 26.52
C LEU A 590 -3.27 19.30 26.49
N ILE A 591 -2.86 20.01 25.44
CA ILE A 591 -1.50 20.53 25.25
C ILE A 591 -1.39 22.04 25.53
N GLU A 592 -2.51 22.77 25.64
CA GLU A 592 -2.47 24.15 26.14
C GLU A 592 -2.37 24.20 27.69
N PRO A 593 -1.62 25.15 28.29
CA PRO A 593 -1.38 25.15 29.73
C PRO A 593 -2.55 25.73 30.51
N PHE A 594 -3.00 25.02 31.55
CA PHE A 594 -3.87 25.59 32.59
C PHE A 594 -3.18 26.79 33.28
N PRO A 595 -3.84 27.97 33.37
CA PRO A 595 -3.43 29.02 34.30
C PRO A 595 -3.64 28.58 35.75
N SER A 596 -2.68 28.87 36.63
CA SER A 596 -2.74 28.51 38.05
C SER A 596 -3.90 29.21 38.79
N PRO A 597 -4.54 28.55 39.77
CA PRO A 597 -5.65 29.14 40.52
C PRO A 597 -5.18 30.19 41.53
N GLY A 598 -5.62 31.46 41.39
CA GLY A 598 -5.21 32.50 42.34
C GLY A 598 -5.57 33.96 42.01
N ALA A 599 -6.83 34.28 41.72
CA ALA A 599 -7.35 35.66 41.74
C ALA A 599 -8.83 35.67 42.17
N ALA A 600 -9.31 36.78 42.73
CA ALA A 600 -10.62 36.88 43.37
C ALA A 600 -11.75 37.39 42.43
N GLU A 601 -12.97 37.36 42.97
CA GLU A 601 -14.25 37.69 42.31
C GLU A 601 -14.35 39.13 41.79
N THR A 602 -15.04 39.30 40.65
CA THR A 602 -16.02 40.38 40.41
C THR A 602 -16.98 39.99 39.28
N SER A 603 -18.17 40.59 39.24
CA SER A 603 -19.25 40.28 38.31
C SER A 603 -19.27 41.20 37.08
N ASP A 604 -19.88 40.75 35.97
CA ASP A 604 -21.10 41.35 35.38
C ASP A 604 -21.52 40.66 34.06
N GLU A 605 -22.64 41.09 33.47
CA GLU A 605 -23.45 40.34 32.49
C GLU A 605 -23.30 40.74 30.99
N VAL A 606 -23.62 39.77 30.12
CA VAL A 606 -24.23 39.91 28.78
C VAL A 606 -23.49 40.70 27.67
N ALA A 607 -23.03 39.97 26.64
CA ALA A 607 -23.54 40.08 25.24
C ALA A 607 -22.74 39.18 24.26
N PRO A 608 -23.38 38.51 23.29
CA PRO A 608 -22.67 37.78 22.24
C PRO A 608 -22.12 38.74 21.16
N ARG A 609 -20.82 38.66 20.87
CA ARG A 609 -20.21 39.29 19.69
C ARG A 609 -19.57 38.24 18.79
N SER A 610 -19.48 38.57 17.51
CA SER A 610 -18.75 37.79 16.49
C SER A 610 -17.32 37.48 16.95
N PRO A 611 -16.74 36.32 16.57
CA PRO A 611 -15.37 35.98 16.91
C PRO A 611 -14.41 36.97 16.23
N ALA A 612 -13.99 37.99 16.98
CA ALA A 612 -12.89 38.86 16.61
C ALA A 612 -11.57 38.11 16.83
N GLU A 613 -10.60 38.37 15.96
CA GLU A 613 -9.31 37.70 15.97
C GLU A 613 -8.53 38.05 17.24
N VAL A 614 -8.12 37.04 18.01
CA VAL A 614 -7.25 37.23 19.18
C VAL A 614 -5.80 37.25 18.69
N GLU A 615 -5.24 38.45 18.50
CA GLU A 615 -3.81 38.63 18.23
C GLU A 615 -2.97 38.21 19.44
N VAL A 616 -2.54 36.96 19.49
CA VAL A 616 -1.46 36.52 20.37
C VAL A 616 -0.13 36.88 19.71
N ARG A 617 0.49 37.98 20.14
CA ARG A 617 1.86 38.33 19.76
C ARG A 617 2.84 37.43 20.52
N ILE A 618 3.71 36.74 19.78
CA ILE A 618 4.92 36.13 20.35
C ILE A 618 5.99 37.22 20.36
N ASP A 619 6.59 37.47 21.52
CA ASP A 619 7.70 38.41 21.66
C ASP A 619 8.99 37.78 21.13
N ASP A 620 9.50 38.30 20.01
CA ASP A 620 10.78 37.92 19.41
C ASP A 620 11.89 38.96 19.63
N GLY A 621 11.62 40.01 20.43
CA GLY A 621 12.54 41.10 20.70
C GLY A 621 12.69 42.13 19.57
N SER A 622 11.83 42.10 18.54
CA SER A 622 11.79 43.11 17.48
C SER A 622 10.62 44.10 17.63
N GLU A 623 10.82 45.37 17.28
CA GLU A 623 9.77 46.41 17.45
C GLU A 623 8.55 46.24 16.51
N ASN A 624 8.57 45.32 15.54
CA ASN A 624 7.48 45.13 14.56
C ASN A 624 7.31 43.66 14.10
N GLY A 625 7.00 42.75 15.04
CA GLY A 625 6.69 41.34 14.73
C GLY A 625 5.46 41.13 13.84
N LEU A 626 5.48 40.10 13.00
CA LEU A 626 4.46 39.80 11.97
C LEU A 626 3.33 38.85 12.45
N PRO A 627 2.07 39.00 11.97
CA PRO A 627 0.95 38.13 12.35
C PRO A 627 1.06 36.67 11.87
N ALA A 628 0.59 35.72 12.70
CA ALA A 628 0.78 34.28 12.49
C ALA A 628 -0.34 33.59 11.67
N ILE A 629 -0.04 33.23 10.43
CA ILE A 629 -0.97 32.52 9.51
C ILE A 629 -0.99 30.99 9.78
N ILE A 630 -1.36 30.59 11.00
CA ILE A 630 -1.25 29.18 11.47
C ILE A 630 -2.61 28.48 11.54
N ASP A 631 -3.63 29.12 12.13
CA ASP A 631 -4.89 28.44 12.48
C ASP A 631 -5.76 28.04 11.27
N ASN A 632 -5.75 28.82 10.19
CA ASN A 632 -6.48 28.47 8.95
C ASN A 632 -5.95 27.18 8.31
N LYS A 633 -4.63 26.95 8.28
CA LYS A 633 -4.03 25.76 7.66
C LYS A 633 -4.43 24.47 8.35
N LEU A 634 -4.62 24.48 9.67
CA LEU A 634 -5.08 23.31 10.42
C LEU A 634 -6.53 22.94 10.08
N LYS A 635 -7.39 23.94 9.83
CA LYS A 635 -8.78 23.74 9.39
C LYS A 635 -8.83 23.27 7.93
N GLU A 636 -8.01 23.83 7.05
CA GLU A 636 -7.86 23.39 5.65
C GLU A 636 -7.44 21.93 5.54
N ILE A 637 -6.48 21.48 6.37
CA ILE A 637 -6.01 20.09 6.40
C ILE A 637 -7.14 19.11 6.81
N ASP A 638 -7.90 19.37 7.88
CA ASP A 638 -9.00 18.47 8.26
C ASP A 638 -10.13 18.45 7.21
N HIS A 639 -10.34 19.55 6.46
CA HIS A 639 -11.28 19.58 5.33
C HIS A 639 -10.82 18.76 4.11
N GLU A 640 -9.51 18.66 3.83
CA GLU A 640 -8.98 17.86 2.72
C GLU A 640 -9.29 16.35 2.88
N TYR A 641 -9.28 15.84 4.12
CA TYR A 641 -9.35 14.39 4.43
C TYR A 641 -10.69 13.89 4.97
N SER A 642 -11.81 14.55 4.61
CA SER A 642 -13.18 14.12 4.93
C SER A 642 -13.52 12.66 4.58
N PHE A 643 -14.43 12.05 5.37
CA PHE A 643 -14.98 10.71 5.13
C PHE A 643 -15.66 10.61 3.75
N PRO A 644 -15.27 9.68 2.87
CA PRO A 644 -15.60 9.77 1.45
C PRO A 644 -17.08 9.60 1.11
N PHE A 645 -17.91 9.02 1.99
CA PHE A 645 -19.36 8.88 1.77
C PHE A 645 -20.20 10.02 2.35
N GLU A 646 -19.66 10.90 3.20
CA GLU A 646 -20.47 11.94 3.86
C GLU A 646 -20.77 13.12 2.94
N GLY A 647 -22.06 13.33 2.64
CA GLY A 647 -22.58 14.56 2.08
C GLY A 647 -23.51 15.28 3.06
N LYS A 648 -23.90 16.52 2.74
CA LYS A 648 -24.87 17.30 3.53
C LYS A 648 -26.06 17.73 2.69
N LEU A 649 -27.25 17.50 3.22
CA LEU A 649 -28.54 17.99 2.72
C LEU A 649 -29.00 19.15 3.59
N GLU A 650 -29.56 20.18 2.96
CA GLU A 650 -30.15 21.33 3.63
C GLU A 650 -31.62 21.47 3.25
N SER A 651 -32.46 21.72 4.26
CA SER A 651 -33.90 21.90 4.15
C SER A 651 -34.28 23.34 4.54
N GLN A 652 -34.47 24.19 3.53
CA GLN A 652 -34.94 25.57 3.69
C GLN A 652 -36.48 25.61 3.67
N ILE A 653 -37.10 26.22 4.68
CA ILE A 653 -38.57 26.43 4.73
C ILE A 653 -38.87 27.92 4.51
N GLU A 654 -39.88 28.21 3.69
CA GLU A 654 -40.44 29.55 3.49
C GLU A 654 -41.96 29.55 3.67
N CYS A 655 -42.50 30.56 4.36
CA CYS A 655 -43.94 30.79 4.44
C CYS A 655 -44.47 31.54 3.22
N THR A 656 -45.35 30.92 2.43
CA THR A 656 -45.87 31.50 1.17
C THR A 656 -46.89 32.64 1.36
N PHE A 657 -47.03 33.16 2.58
CA PHE A 657 -47.93 34.27 2.93
C PHE A 657 -47.17 35.50 3.44
N CYS A 658 -46.17 35.32 4.30
CA CYS A 658 -45.37 36.42 4.85
C CYS A 658 -43.90 36.42 4.38
N HIS A 659 -43.53 35.49 3.50
CA HIS A 659 -42.18 35.26 2.97
C HIS A 659 -41.08 35.17 4.05
N TYR A 660 -41.46 34.75 5.26
CA TYR A 660 -40.48 34.41 6.28
C TYR A 660 -39.78 33.11 5.91
N GLN A 661 -38.46 33.19 5.77
CA GLN A 661 -37.56 32.05 5.61
C GLN A 661 -37.03 31.67 6.98
N TYR A 662 -37.23 30.41 7.36
CA TYR A 662 -36.74 29.85 8.62
C TYR A 662 -35.22 29.63 8.57
N LYS A 663 -34.56 29.50 9.72
CA LYS A 663 -33.17 29.05 9.79
C LYS A 663 -33.02 27.67 9.12
N PRO A 664 -32.13 27.50 8.12
CA PRO A 664 -32.03 26.25 7.36
C PRO A 664 -31.55 25.10 8.22
N ASN A 665 -32.24 23.95 8.14
CA ASN A 665 -31.83 22.73 8.85
C ASN A 665 -30.90 21.90 7.95
N GLN A 666 -29.69 21.58 8.42
CA GLN A 666 -28.70 20.76 7.72
C GLN A 666 -28.57 19.36 8.34
N THR A 667 -28.58 18.33 7.50
CA THR A 667 -28.42 16.93 7.89
C THR A 667 -27.35 16.25 7.04
N SER A 668 -26.40 15.57 7.69
CA SER A 668 -25.44 14.70 6.98
C SER A 668 -26.11 13.42 6.48
N PHE A 669 -25.60 12.84 5.40
CA PHE A 669 -26.00 11.55 4.86
C PHE A 669 -24.77 10.76 4.36
N VAL A 670 -24.83 9.43 4.43
CA VAL A 670 -23.81 8.51 3.87
C VAL A 670 -24.29 7.72 2.64
N ASN A 671 -25.58 7.80 2.34
CA ASN A 671 -26.27 7.07 1.28
C ASN A 671 -27.60 7.78 0.98
N LEU A 672 -27.97 7.92 -0.30
CA LEU A 672 -29.21 8.58 -0.72
C LEU A 672 -30.23 7.55 -1.22
N THR A 673 -31.36 7.41 -0.51
CA THR A 673 -32.50 6.65 -1.02
C THR A 673 -33.38 7.54 -1.91
N LEU A 674 -33.45 7.22 -3.19
CA LEU A 674 -34.33 7.87 -4.16
C LEU A 674 -35.56 6.99 -4.41
N GLN A 675 -36.76 7.60 -4.38
CA GLN A 675 -38.00 6.89 -4.70
C GLN A 675 -38.15 6.73 -6.22
N VAL A 676 -38.32 5.48 -6.68
CA VAL A 676 -38.59 5.21 -8.10
C VAL A 676 -40.09 5.44 -8.37
N PRO A 677 -40.49 6.41 -9.22
CA PRO A 677 -41.89 6.68 -9.51
C PRO A 677 -42.59 5.48 -10.17
N GLN A 678 -43.90 5.34 -9.94
CA GLN A 678 -44.74 4.28 -10.50
C GLN A 678 -45.05 4.56 -11.98
N LYS A 679 -44.05 4.38 -12.86
CA LYS A 679 -44.11 4.58 -14.31
C LYS A 679 -43.39 3.43 -15.01
N SER A 680 -43.66 3.21 -16.30
CA SER A 680 -42.97 2.18 -17.10
C SER A 680 -41.45 2.41 -17.20
N SER A 681 -41.02 3.67 -17.23
CA SER A 681 -39.62 4.09 -17.21
C SER A 681 -39.44 5.48 -16.59
N THR A 682 -38.23 5.75 -16.11
CA THR A 682 -37.75 7.03 -15.56
C THR A 682 -36.24 7.16 -15.78
N SER A 683 -35.64 8.31 -15.46
CA SER A 683 -34.18 8.47 -15.34
C SER A 683 -33.75 8.67 -13.89
N LEU A 684 -32.48 8.42 -13.60
CA LEU A 684 -31.86 8.71 -12.30
C LEU A 684 -31.95 10.20 -11.96
N SER A 685 -31.75 11.08 -12.95
CA SER A 685 -31.96 12.53 -12.81
C SER A 685 -33.39 12.84 -12.37
N ALA A 686 -34.42 12.25 -13.01
CA ALA A 686 -35.82 12.45 -12.62
C ALA A 686 -36.16 11.91 -11.22
N CYS A 687 -35.36 10.97 -10.68
CA CYS A 687 -35.46 10.54 -9.29
C CYS A 687 -34.78 11.53 -8.32
N PHE A 688 -33.67 12.16 -8.71
CA PHE A 688 -33.08 13.30 -7.97
C PHE A 688 -33.99 14.53 -8.00
N ASP A 689 -34.57 14.87 -9.16
CA ASP A 689 -35.56 15.94 -9.31
C ASP A 689 -36.78 15.71 -8.41
N GLY A 690 -37.09 14.44 -8.09
CA GLY A 690 -38.13 14.06 -7.13
C GLY A 690 -37.73 14.29 -5.66
N LEU A 691 -36.46 14.06 -5.30
CA LEU A 691 -35.91 14.30 -3.95
C LEU A 691 -35.69 15.80 -3.67
N LEU A 692 -35.27 16.56 -4.68
CA LEU A 692 -34.90 17.97 -4.57
C LEU A 692 -36.06 18.91 -4.95
N LYS A 693 -37.26 18.37 -5.19
CA LYS A 693 -38.46 19.14 -5.51
C LYS A 693 -38.89 19.98 -4.31
N THR A 694 -39.40 21.18 -4.57
CA THR A 694 -40.17 21.93 -3.57
C THR A 694 -41.37 21.12 -3.09
N GLU A 695 -41.37 20.72 -1.83
CA GLU A 695 -42.55 20.18 -1.15
C GLU A 695 -43.42 21.36 -0.68
N TYR A 696 -44.74 21.24 -0.82
CA TYR A 696 -45.68 22.21 -0.25
C TYR A 696 -46.44 21.55 0.89
N ILE A 697 -46.35 22.14 2.09
CA ILE A 697 -47.02 21.64 3.28
C ILE A 697 -48.12 22.64 3.65
N GLU A 698 -49.33 22.14 3.85
CA GLU A 698 -50.51 22.92 4.24
C GLU A 698 -50.72 22.83 5.77
N ASP A 699 -51.69 23.57 6.31
CA ASP A 699 -52.00 23.65 7.75
C ASP A 699 -50.87 24.10 8.70
N PHE A 700 -49.72 24.56 8.19
CA PHE A 700 -48.55 24.92 8.98
C PHE A 700 -48.71 26.24 9.76
N LYS A 701 -48.33 26.27 11.04
CA LYS A 701 -48.42 27.45 11.91
C LYS A 701 -47.11 28.25 11.87
N CYS A 702 -46.98 29.15 10.89
CA CYS A 702 -45.78 30.00 10.77
C CYS A 702 -45.65 30.98 11.96
N ASP A 703 -44.47 31.05 12.56
CA ASP A 703 -44.22 31.81 13.79
C ASP A 703 -44.29 33.32 13.58
N LYS A 704 -43.73 33.86 12.49
CA LYS A 704 -43.94 35.26 12.14
C LYS A 704 -45.43 35.60 11.96
N CYS A 705 -46.23 34.69 11.39
CA CYS A 705 -47.69 34.86 11.29
C CYS A 705 -48.39 34.74 12.65
N ARG A 706 -47.92 33.85 13.54
CA ARG A 706 -48.41 33.66 14.92
C ARG A 706 -48.15 34.89 15.77
N LEU A 707 -46.97 35.50 15.66
CA LEU A 707 -46.61 36.75 16.33
C LEU A 707 -47.37 37.95 15.74
N GLN A 708 -47.51 38.05 14.41
CA GLN A 708 -48.35 39.07 13.78
C GLN A 708 -49.81 39.00 14.26
N HIS A 709 -50.39 37.80 14.36
CA HIS A 709 -51.73 37.62 14.90
C HIS A 709 -51.81 37.95 16.41
N ALA A 710 -50.79 37.57 17.21
CA ALA A 710 -50.72 37.96 18.61
C ALA A 710 -50.66 39.49 18.77
N LEU A 711 -49.90 40.19 17.91
CA LEU A 711 -49.83 41.64 17.87
C LEU A 711 -51.20 42.27 17.53
N GLU A 712 -51.92 41.75 16.54
CA GLU A 712 -53.28 42.19 16.20
C GLU A 712 -54.25 42.05 17.39
N VAL A 713 -54.27 40.88 18.03
CA VAL A 713 -55.11 40.59 19.21
C VAL A 713 -54.77 41.52 20.37
N LYS A 714 -53.49 41.64 20.74
CA LYS A 714 -53.02 42.51 21.82
C LYS A 714 -53.31 43.99 21.55
N THR A 715 -53.16 44.44 20.31
CA THR A 715 -53.56 45.80 19.88
C THR A 715 -55.07 46.02 20.02
N GLN A 716 -55.89 44.99 19.80
CA GLN A 716 -57.35 45.08 19.99
C GLN A 716 -57.76 45.01 21.48
N GLU A 717 -57.06 44.23 22.31
CA GLU A 717 -57.22 44.20 23.77
C GLU A 717 -56.91 45.58 24.38
N MET A 718 -55.79 46.18 24.01
CA MET A 718 -55.37 47.51 24.48
C MET A 718 -56.40 48.61 24.17
N ARG A 719 -57.09 48.52 23.02
CA ARG A 719 -58.18 49.46 22.65
C ARG A 719 -59.47 49.28 23.45
N ARG A 720 -59.59 48.22 24.26
CA ARG A 720 -60.77 47.90 25.09
C ARG A 720 -60.52 48.08 26.59
N VAL A 721 -59.27 47.94 27.03
CA VAL A 721 -58.82 48.12 28.42
C VAL A 721 -59.08 49.55 28.91
N ARG A 722 -59.47 49.69 30.17
CA ARG A 722 -59.75 50.98 30.86
C ARG A 722 -58.85 51.24 32.07
N THR A 723 -58.12 50.23 32.51
CA THR A 723 -57.17 50.23 33.64
C THR A 723 -55.78 50.62 33.17
N THR A 724 -55.09 51.47 33.94
CA THR A 724 -53.76 52.00 33.60
C THR A 724 -52.66 50.94 33.65
N GLU A 725 -52.72 50.06 34.65
CA GLU A 725 -51.77 48.95 34.87
C GLU A 725 -51.82 47.94 33.72
N ASP A 726 -53.01 47.49 33.33
CA ASP A 726 -53.22 46.60 32.19
C ASP A 726 -52.76 47.22 30.87
N LYS A 727 -52.97 48.52 30.69
CA LYS A 727 -52.53 49.23 29.49
C LYS A 727 -51.00 49.24 29.39
N SER A 728 -50.30 49.59 30.47
CA SER A 728 -48.83 49.54 30.54
C SER A 728 -48.29 48.13 30.29
N ARG A 729 -48.91 47.10 30.90
CA ARG A 729 -48.57 45.70 30.64
C ARG A 729 -48.72 45.32 29.16
N LEU A 730 -49.82 45.70 28.52
CA LEU A 730 -50.05 45.44 27.10
C LEU A 730 -49.11 46.25 26.19
N GLU A 731 -48.68 47.45 26.60
CA GLU A 731 -47.67 48.23 25.87
C GLU A 731 -46.32 47.50 25.85
N MET A 732 -45.86 46.97 26.99
CA MET A 732 -44.67 46.12 27.07
C MET A 732 -44.82 44.78 26.31
N GLU A 733 -45.97 44.10 26.38
CA GLU A 733 -46.21 42.87 25.61
C GLU A 733 -46.16 43.14 24.09
N ILE A 734 -46.76 44.25 23.62
CA ILE A 734 -46.73 44.64 22.21
C ILE A 734 -45.31 44.99 21.74
N GLU A 735 -44.56 45.78 22.50
CA GLU A 735 -43.18 46.15 22.16
C GLU A 735 -42.27 44.92 22.04
N ARG A 736 -42.40 43.96 22.96
CA ARG A 736 -41.69 42.66 22.90
C ARG A 736 -42.06 41.85 21.67
N ILE A 737 -43.35 41.78 21.32
CA ILE A 737 -43.81 41.07 20.10
C ILE A 737 -43.28 41.76 18.83
N GLN A 738 -43.35 43.10 18.76
CA GLN A 738 -42.83 43.86 17.62
C GLN A 738 -41.32 43.66 17.45
N THR A 739 -40.57 43.69 18.56
CA THR A 739 -39.13 43.41 18.58
C THR A 739 -38.84 42.01 18.05
N ALA A 740 -39.52 40.97 18.55
CA ALA A 740 -39.33 39.59 18.09
C ALA A 740 -39.69 39.38 16.60
N ILE A 741 -40.71 40.07 16.08
CA ILE A 741 -41.07 40.04 14.65
C ILE A 741 -39.95 40.63 13.76
N ALA A 742 -39.14 41.53 14.31
CA ALA A 742 -38.04 42.20 13.62
C ALA A 742 -36.67 41.50 13.79
N THR A 743 -36.40 40.88 14.95
CA THR A 743 -35.09 40.29 15.28
C THR A 743 -35.04 38.78 15.05
N ASP A 744 -35.79 37.99 15.80
CA ASP A 744 -35.87 36.53 15.66
C ASP A 744 -37.28 35.98 15.93
N PRO A 745 -38.12 35.82 14.89
CA PRO A 745 -39.47 35.28 15.03
C PRO A 745 -39.56 33.81 15.49
N GLU A 746 -38.44 33.07 15.50
CA GLU A 746 -38.37 31.69 16.01
C GLU A 746 -38.01 31.64 17.52
N GLY A 747 -37.56 32.75 18.09
CA GLY A 747 -37.05 32.81 19.47
C GLY A 747 -38.12 32.55 20.54
N ALA A 748 -37.67 32.09 21.71
CA ALA A 748 -38.51 32.02 22.91
C ALA A 748 -38.85 33.44 23.38
N LEU A 749 -40.15 33.73 23.54
CA LEU A 749 -40.63 35.10 23.79
C LEU A 749 -41.05 35.25 25.26
N GLU A 750 -40.08 35.58 26.11
CA GLU A 750 -40.26 35.60 27.56
C GLU A 750 -41.12 36.77 28.07
N GLY A 751 -41.93 36.49 29.09
CA GLY A 751 -42.79 37.48 29.75
C GLY A 751 -43.96 37.99 28.91
N VAL A 752 -44.40 37.26 27.88
CA VAL A 752 -45.55 37.62 27.03
C VAL A 752 -46.56 36.48 26.93
N THR A 753 -47.82 36.77 27.18
CA THR A 753 -48.94 35.81 27.11
C THR A 753 -49.51 35.75 25.69
N LEU A 754 -49.01 34.81 24.88
CA LEU A 754 -49.51 34.59 23.50
C LEU A 754 -50.94 33.99 23.49
N PRO A 755 -51.79 34.32 22.49
CA PRO A 755 -53.10 33.67 22.31
C PRO A 755 -53.00 32.15 22.09
N PRO A 756 -54.09 31.38 22.38
CA PRO A 756 -54.13 29.94 22.17
C PRO A 756 -53.69 29.51 20.76
N SER A 757 -52.79 28.52 20.69
CA SER A 757 -52.19 28.02 19.44
C SER A 757 -53.23 27.53 18.41
N GLU A 758 -54.43 27.17 18.85
CA GLU A 758 -55.55 26.76 18.00
C GLU A 758 -56.12 27.90 17.15
N LEU A 759 -56.05 29.15 17.64
CA LEU A 759 -56.50 30.36 16.94
C LEU A 759 -55.44 30.91 15.98
N ALA A 760 -54.19 30.45 16.08
CA ALA A 760 -53.10 30.94 15.24
C ALA A 760 -53.33 30.64 13.75
N PRO A 761 -53.09 31.61 12.84
CA PRO A 761 -53.40 31.46 11.42
C PRO A 761 -52.52 30.38 10.77
N ARG A 762 -53.16 29.33 10.26
CA ARG A 762 -52.52 28.29 9.46
C ARG A 762 -52.20 28.83 8.07
N ARG A 763 -51.02 28.49 7.55
CA ARG A 763 -50.48 28.96 6.27
C ARG A 763 -49.89 27.79 5.49
N LYS A 764 -49.71 28.00 4.19
CA LYS A 764 -48.95 27.10 3.31
C LYS A 764 -47.47 27.48 3.39
N ILE A 765 -46.60 26.47 3.47
CA ILE A 765 -45.15 26.64 3.39
C ILE A 765 -44.59 25.91 2.18
N ALA A 766 -43.48 26.42 1.65
CA ALA A 766 -42.66 25.79 0.63
C ALA A 766 -41.36 25.30 1.29
N ARG A 767 -41.07 24.00 1.18
CA ARG A 767 -39.85 23.38 1.69
C ARG A 767 -38.96 23.01 0.51
N HIS A 768 -37.77 23.58 0.46
CA HIS A 768 -36.76 23.37 -0.56
C HIS A 768 -35.64 22.50 0.01
N MET A 769 -35.28 21.43 -0.68
CA MET A 769 -34.16 20.55 -0.30
C MET A 769 -33.03 20.67 -1.32
N ARG A 770 -31.80 20.91 -0.84
CA ARG A 770 -30.59 21.00 -1.69
C ARG A 770 -29.41 20.28 -1.04
N ILE A 771 -28.55 19.66 -1.85
CA ILE A 771 -27.26 19.16 -1.37
C ILE A 771 -26.30 20.35 -1.27
N THR A 772 -25.74 20.59 -0.08
CA THR A 772 -24.81 21.71 0.20
C THR A 772 -23.35 21.26 0.24
N ALA A 773 -23.08 20.01 0.60
CA ALA A 773 -21.78 19.38 0.45
C ALA A 773 -21.93 18.03 -0.25
N PHE A 774 -21.18 17.81 -1.31
CA PHE A 774 -21.14 16.51 -2.01
C PHE A 774 -20.07 15.60 -1.40
N PRO A 775 -20.34 14.29 -1.23
CA PRO A 775 -19.33 13.33 -0.83
C PRO A 775 -18.38 13.03 -2.00
N LYS A 776 -17.19 12.49 -1.69
CA LYS A 776 -16.26 11.98 -2.71
C LYS A 776 -16.83 10.74 -3.43
N ILE A 777 -17.68 9.98 -2.74
CA ILE A 777 -18.43 8.83 -3.26
C ILE A 777 -19.91 8.98 -2.88
N ILE A 778 -20.79 9.10 -3.89
CA ILE A 778 -22.24 9.03 -3.69
C ILE A 778 -22.68 7.57 -3.80
N ALA A 779 -23.14 7.00 -2.68
CA ALA A 779 -24.00 5.83 -2.68
C ALA A 779 -25.46 6.25 -2.93
N ILE A 780 -26.13 5.54 -3.84
CA ILE A 780 -27.53 5.76 -4.20
C ILE A 780 -28.29 4.44 -4.10
N HIS A 781 -29.33 4.40 -3.27
CA HIS A 781 -30.33 3.33 -3.27
C HIS A 781 -31.56 3.76 -4.10
N LEU A 782 -32.04 2.86 -4.95
CA LEU A 782 -33.29 3.01 -5.69
C LEU A 782 -34.42 2.26 -4.99
N SER A 783 -35.19 2.97 -4.17
CA SER A 783 -36.38 2.42 -3.50
C SER A 783 -37.42 2.02 -4.54
N ARG A 784 -37.74 0.72 -4.56
CA ARG A 784 -38.69 0.09 -5.48
C ARG A 784 -39.86 -0.59 -4.76
N SER A 785 -40.00 -0.44 -3.45
CA SER A 785 -41.10 -1.05 -2.70
C SER A 785 -42.39 -0.27 -2.89
N ILE A 786 -43.45 -0.95 -3.33
CA ILE A 786 -44.82 -0.41 -3.40
C ILE A 786 -45.65 -1.18 -2.38
N PHE A 787 -46.05 -0.48 -1.31
CA PHE A 787 -46.96 -0.99 -0.30
C PHE A 787 -48.38 -0.54 -0.61
N ASP A 788 -49.25 -1.50 -0.90
CA ASP A 788 -50.70 -1.33 -0.93
C ASP A 788 -51.30 -1.99 0.33
N HIS A 789 -52.52 -1.61 0.73
CA HIS A 789 -53.19 -2.10 1.94
C HIS A 789 -53.37 -3.63 2.01
N SER A 790 -53.23 -4.32 0.87
CA SER A 790 -53.38 -5.78 0.76
C SER A 790 -52.12 -6.53 0.29
N SER A 791 -51.10 -5.84 -0.23
CA SER A 791 -49.93 -6.49 -0.81
C SER A 791 -48.70 -5.56 -0.89
N SER A 792 -47.50 -6.14 -0.81
CA SER A 792 -46.26 -5.42 -1.16
C SER A 792 -45.67 -5.98 -2.46
N THR A 793 -45.36 -5.08 -3.39
CA THR A 793 -44.89 -5.38 -4.74
C THR A 793 -43.65 -4.57 -5.11
N LYS A 794 -42.93 -5.00 -6.13
CA LYS A 794 -41.66 -4.39 -6.57
C LYS A 794 -41.86 -3.58 -7.85
N ASN A 795 -41.55 -2.29 -7.79
CA ASN A 795 -41.61 -1.38 -8.92
C ASN A 795 -40.63 -1.79 -10.03
N ALA A 796 -41.19 -2.40 -11.08
CA ALA A 796 -40.47 -2.93 -12.23
C ALA A 796 -40.09 -1.87 -13.30
N ALA A 797 -40.24 -0.58 -12.97
CA ALA A 797 -39.83 0.56 -13.79
C ALA A 797 -38.39 0.44 -14.28
N LYS A 798 -38.16 0.77 -15.55
CA LYS A 798 -36.80 0.96 -16.07
C LYS A 798 -36.25 2.30 -15.57
N VAL A 799 -35.24 2.28 -14.70
CA VAL A 799 -34.48 3.48 -14.31
C VAL A 799 -33.26 3.57 -15.22
N SER A 800 -33.21 4.57 -16.10
CA SER A 800 -32.01 4.86 -16.90
C SER A 800 -31.02 5.71 -16.09
N PHE A 801 -29.76 5.29 -16.04
CA PHE A 801 -28.69 5.98 -15.31
C PHE A 801 -27.48 6.20 -16.24
N PRO A 802 -26.77 7.33 -16.16
CA PRO A 802 -25.63 7.61 -17.02
C PRO A 802 -24.32 7.06 -16.43
N GLU A 803 -23.30 6.85 -17.26
CA GLU A 803 -21.95 6.54 -16.76
C GLU A 803 -21.33 7.74 -16.03
N ARG A 804 -21.51 8.96 -16.55
CA ARG A 804 -21.15 10.22 -15.88
C ARG A 804 -22.41 10.94 -15.42
N LEU A 805 -22.59 11.09 -14.12
CA LEU A 805 -23.72 11.73 -13.47
C LEU A 805 -23.33 13.17 -13.07
N PRO A 806 -23.89 14.20 -13.72
CA PRO A 806 -23.75 15.58 -13.25
C PRO A 806 -24.70 15.85 -12.08
N LEU A 807 -24.23 16.57 -11.06
CA LEU A 807 -25.03 17.06 -9.93
C LEU A 807 -24.64 18.50 -9.58
N GLY A 808 -25.45 19.15 -8.74
CA GLY A 808 -25.25 20.55 -8.34
C GLY A 808 -25.93 21.57 -9.26
N GLY A 809 -25.77 22.84 -8.92
CA GLY A 809 -26.35 23.96 -9.67
C GLY A 809 -25.59 24.25 -10.97
N ILE A 810 -26.14 25.11 -11.83
CA ILE A 810 -25.52 25.45 -13.14
C ILE A 810 -24.09 26.00 -12.98
N LEU A 811 -23.84 26.77 -11.91
CA LEU A 811 -22.53 27.37 -11.62
C LEU A 811 -21.57 26.41 -10.90
N ASN A 812 -22.09 25.58 -9.99
CA ASN A 812 -21.32 24.66 -9.15
C ASN A 812 -21.73 23.22 -9.50
N ARG A 813 -21.29 22.76 -10.67
CA ARG A 813 -21.72 21.51 -11.29
C ARG A 813 -20.64 20.44 -11.21
N GLU A 814 -20.75 19.57 -10.22
CA GLU A 814 -19.86 18.44 -10.04
C GLU A 814 -20.19 17.30 -11.01
N TRP A 815 -19.16 16.54 -11.39
CA TRP A 815 -19.28 15.35 -12.24
C TRP A 815 -18.84 14.11 -11.50
N PHE A 816 -19.68 13.08 -11.50
CA PHE A 816 -19.37 11.79 -10.89
C PHE A 816 -19.35 10.69 -11.92
N ARG A 817 -18.47 9.69 -11.74
CA ARG A 817 -18.34 8.53 -12.61
C ARG A 817 -18.79 7.25 -11.92
N LEU A 818 -19.59 6.45 -12.62
CA LEU A 818 -20.09 5.18 -12.13
C LEU A 818 -18.94 4.16 -12.01
N LEU A 819 -18.69 3.70 -10.78
CA LEU A 819 -17.67 2.70 -10.47
C LEU A 819 -18.25 1.33 -10.08
N ALA A 820 -19.44 1.29 -9.46
CA ALA A 820 -20.10 0.03 -9.15
C ALA A 820 -21.64 0.15 -9.16
N ILE A 821 -22.33 -0.96 -9.38
CA ILE A 821 -23.76 -1.12 -9.08
C ILE A 821 -24.01 -2.48 -8.40
N VAL A 822 -25.06 -2.54 -7.57
CA VAL A 822 -25.67 -3.81 -7.12
C VAL A 822 -27.04 -3.94 -7.75
N CYS A 823 -27.33 -5.11 -8.31
CA CYS A 823 -28.61 -5.45 -8.93
C CYS A 823 -29.34 -6.50 -8.08
N HIS A 824 -30.65 -6.33 -7.88
CA HIS A 824 -31.51 -7.27 -7.17
C HIS A 824 -32.51 -7.93 -8.14
N LYS A 825 -32.31 -9.22 -8.41
CA LYS A 825 -33.16 -10.06 -9.27
C LYS A 825 -34.12 -10.89 -8.43
N GLY A 826 -35.42 -10.64 -8.57
CA GLY A 826 -36.45 -11.34 -7.81
C GLY A 826 -37.66 -10.46 -7.50
N SER A 827 -38.53 -10.98 -6.63
CA SER A 827 -39.74 -10.33 -6.12
C SER A 827 -39.40 -9.23 -5.10
N HIS A 828 -40.41 -8.75 -4.36
CA HIS A 828 -40.21 -7.90 -3.18
C HIS A 828 -39.64 -8.69 -1.97
N HIS A 829 -40.01 -9.96 -1.83
CA HIS A 829 -39.74 -10.78 -0.63
C HIS A 829 -38.65 -11.86 -0.83
N SER A 830 -38.16 -12.02 -2.06
CA SER A 830 -37.21 -13.08 -2.42
C SER A 830 -36.46 -12.74 -3.71
N GLY A 831 -35.14 -12.92 -3.69
CA GLY A 831 -34.30 -12.67 -4.85
C GLY A 831 -32.82 -12.94 -4.61
N HIS A 832 -32.03 -12.68 -5.63
CA HIS A 832 -30.58 -12.83 -5.64
C HIS A 832 -29.94 -11.48 -6.00
N TYR A 833 -28.86 -11.13 -5.30
CA TYR A 833 -28.07 -9.95 -5.60
C TYR A 833 -26.88 -10.31 -6.47
N GLU A 834 -26.58 -9.47 -7.46
CA GLU A 834 -25.36 -9.52 -8.24
C GLU A 834 -24.66 -8.16 -8.19
N SER A 835 -23.33 -8.16 -8.12
CA SER A 835 -22.52 -6.94 -8.14
C SER A 835 -21.87 -6.75 -9.51
N PHE A 836 -21.77 -5.50 -9.94
CA PHE A 836 -20.95 -5.10 -11.08
C PHE A 836 -19.96 -4.06 -10.57
N ARG A 837 -18.66 -4.38 -10.61
CA ARG A 837 -17.58 -3.44 -10.25
C ARG A 837 -16.69 -3.15 -11.45
N ARG A 838 -16.41 -1.88 -11.70
CA ARG A 838 -15.51 -1.41 -12.77
C ARG A 838 -14.12 -1.97 -12.52
N ASN A 839 -13.42 -2.39 -13.58
CA ASN A 839 -12.02 -2.81 -13.49
C ASN A 839 -11.09 -1.59 -13.42
N HIS A 840 -11.28 -0.76 -12.38
CA HIS A 840 -10.36 0.32 -12.09
C HIS A 840 -9.11 -0.30 -11.48
N LEU A 841 -8.14 -0.63 -12.34
CA LEU A 841 -6.77 -0.79 -11.89
C LEU A 841 -6.30 0.60 -11.45
N TYR A 842 -6.55 0.94 -10.18
CA TYR A 842 -5.84 2.04 -9.55
C TYR A 842 -4.34 1.80 -9.79
N PRO A 843 -3.60 2.79 -10.31
CA PRO A 843 -2.17 2.65 -10.38
C PRO A 843 -1.64 2.36 -8.96
N PRO A 844 -0.50 1.64 -8.82
CA PRO A 844 0.25 1.76 -7.58
C PRO A 844 0.45 3.25 -7.28
N PHE A 845 0.50 3.65 -6.02
CA PHE A 845 0.57 5.07 -5.63
C PHE A 845 1.92 5.70 -5.98
N SER A 846 2.20 5.87 -7.28
CA SER A 846 3.16 6.84 -7.79
C SER A 846 2.70 8.20 -7.28
N THR A 847 3.55 8.88 -6.52
CA THR A 847 3.27 10.22 -6.03
C THR A 847 3.07 11.17 -7.21
N PRO A 848 2.02 12.02 -7.22
CA PRO A 848 1.87 13.04 -8.24
C PRO A 848 2.99 14.07 -8.08
N ASP A 849 4.00 13.95 -8.95
CA ASP A 849 5.14 14.84 -9.15
C ASP A 849 5.74 15.51 -7.90
N ALA A 850 6.69 14.81 -7.26
CA ALA A 850 7.47 15.34 -6.14
C ALA A 850 8.34 16.57 -6.49
N PHE A 851 8.57 16.89 -7.77
CA PHE A 851 9.34 18.06 -8.19
C PHE A 851 8.49 19.33 -8.37
N SER A 852 7.17 19.20 -8.53
CA SER A 852 6.23 20.34 -8.59
C SER A 852 6.41 21.27 -7.37
N SER A 853 6.29 20.71 -6.17
CA SER A 853 6.48 21.43 -4.89
C SER A 853 7.90 21.97 -4.70
N TYR A 854 8.89 21.36 -5.34
CA TYR A 854 10.31 21.75 -5.25
C TYR A 854 10.70 22.85 -6.25
N SER A 855 9.83 23.18 -7.20
CA SER A 855 10.07 24.24 -8.19
C SER A 855 9.87 25.65 -7.62
N GLN A 856 8.95 25.81 -6.67
CA GLN A 856 8.54 27.10 -6.11
C GLN A 856 9.51 27.66 -5.05
N SER A 857 10.45 26.86 -4.53
CA SER A 857 11.37 27.26 -3.46
C SER A 857 12.63 27.98 -3.96
N ARG A 858 12.79 28.21 -5.27
CA ARG A 858 13.92 28.96 -5.84
C ARG A 858 13.75 30.49 -5.77
N VAL A 859 13.57 31.01 -4.56
CA VAL A 859 13.94 32.39 -4.25
C VAL A 859 15.45 32.40 -4.01
N ALA A 860 16.20 33.25 -4.73
CA ALA A 860 17.63 33.36 -4.52
C ALA A 860 17.93 34.09 -3.20
N SER A 861 18.90 33.59 -2.43
CA SER A 861 19.37 34.27 -1.22
C SER A 861 20.21 35.50 -1.59
N GLU A 862 19.63 36.69 -1.48
CA GLU A 862 20.37 37.96 -1.53
C GLU A 862 21.20 38.16 -0.26
N ASN A 863 22.35 37.48 -0.16
CA ASN A 863 23.50 37.87 0.69
C ASN A 863 24.71 36.93 0.44
N PRO A 864 25.81 37.42 -0.17
CA PRO A 864 27.07 36.67 -0.26
C PRO A 864 27.91 36.88 1.02
N SER A 865 28.27 35.80 1.72
CA SER A 865 29.09 35.89 2.94
C SER A 865 30.57 36.15 2.63
N GLU A 866 31.11 37.28 3.12
CA GLU A 866 32.54 37.58 3.10
C GLU A 866 33.30 36.87 4.23
N ALA A 867 33.83 35.66 3.98
CA ALA A 867 34.79 35.01 4.87
C ALA A 867 35.71 34.02 4.11
N PRO A 868 37.05 34.15 4.19
CA PRO A 868 37.97 33.20 3.58
C PRO A 868 38.17 31.94 4.45
N SER A 869 38.12 30.76 3.81
CA SER A 869 38.39 29.48 4.49
C SER A 869 39.87 29.33 4.89
N PRO A 870 40.20 28.80 6.09
CA PRO A 870 41.57 28.64 6.54
C PRO A 870 42.28 27.47 5.84
N GLN A 871 43.54 27.66 5.48
CA GLN A 871 44.44 26.60 5.01
C GLN A 871 45.29 26.04 6.15
N LEU A 872 45.43 24.72 6.23
CA LEU A 872 46.37 24.04 7.13
C LEU A 872 47.40 23.25 6.31
N LYS A 873 48.65 23.25 6.78
CA LYS A 873 49.77 22.56 6.12
C LYS A 873 49.86 21.10 6.57
N ALA A 874 50.22 20.22 5.64
CA ALA A 874 50.57 18.84 5.96
C ALA A 874 51.94 18.75 6.67
N GLN A 875 52.09 17.74 7.52
CA GLN A 875 53.38 17.23 8.00
C GLN A 875 53.48 15.75 7.64
N ASN A 876 54.64 15.32 7.14
CA ASN A 876 54.88 13.91 6.84
C ASN A 876 55.38 13.18 8.11
N PRO A 877 54.90 11.96 8.41
CA PRO A 877 55.57 11.06 9.34
C PRO A 877 56.78 10.38 8.69
N SER A 878 57.75 9.95 9.49
CA SER A 878 58.96 9.24 9.06
C SER A 878 59.10 7.89 9.78
N ASP A 879 59.40 6.84 9.01
CA ASP A 879 60.09 5.58 9.30
C ASP A 879 59.93 4.91 10.70
N GLY A 880 59.45 3.65 10.70
CA GLY A 880 59.32 2.85 11.93
C GLY A 880 58.83 1.40 11.76
N GLU A 881 59.59 0.57 11.04
CA GLU A 881 59.61 -0.90 11.26
C GLU A 881 60.56 -1.24 12.44
N PRO A 882 60.61 -2.49 13.01
CA PRO A 882 60.06 -3.79 12.57
C PRO A 882 59.16 -4.44 13.69
N SER A 883 58.89 -5.76 13.84
CA SER A 883 59.42 -7.00 13.24
C SER A 883 58.45 -8.21 13.31
N SER A 884 58.72 -9.22 12.48
CA SER A 884 58.07 -10.55 12.45
C SER A 884 58.54 -11.54 13.53
N LEU A 885 57.71 -12.56 13.85
CA LEU A 885 58.15 -13.87 14.39
C LEU A 885 57.16 -15.00 14.01
N ASP A 886 57.59 -16.25 14.19
CA ASP A 886 57.14 -17.42 13.42
C ASP A 886 56.51 -18.60 14.21
N ILE A 887 55.72 -19.41 13.47
CA ILE A 887 55.58 -20.90 13.54
C ILE A 887 55.40 -21.59 14.91
N SER A 888 54.28 -22.31 15.08
CA SER A 888 54.26 -23.78 15.37
C SER A 888 52.85 -24.38 15.52
N THR A 889 52.68 -25.60 15.02
CA THR A 889 51.54 -26.50 15.30
C THR A 889 51.91 -27.53 16.37
N SER A 890 50.93 -28.03 17.14
CA SER A 890 51.11 -29.26 17.92
C SER A 890 49.78 -30.03 18.11
N ASN A 891 49.86 -31.36 18.04
CA ASN A 891 48.72 -32.28 18.24
C ASN A 891 48.70 -32.79 19.68
N ALA A 892 47.52 -32.94 20.27
CA ALA A 892 47.28 -33.87 21.37
C ALA A 892 45.82 -34.37 21.38
N SER A 893 45.65 -35.69 21.45
CA SER A 893 44.38 -36.37 21.74
C SER A 893 44.56 -37.27 22.96
N PRO A 894 43.47 -37.60 23.69
CA PRO A 894 43.39 -38.88 24.36
C PRO A 894 42.15 -39.69 23.90
N THR A 895 42.36 -40.98 23.64
CA THR A 895 41.29 -41.93 23.27
C THR A 895 40.88 -42.81 24.45
N ARG A 896 39.65 -43.34 24.43
CA ARG A 896 39.26 -44.62 25.02
C ARG A 896 38.11 -45.25 24.22
N SER A 897 38.04 -46.58 24.20
CA SER A 897 37.35 -47.32 23.12
C SER A 897 36.57 -48.55 23.59
N SER A 898 35.45 -48.83 22.91
CA SER A 898 34.96 -50.16 22.52
C SER A 898 33.88 -49.97 21.42
N GLN A 899 33.92 -50.55 20.22
CA GLN A 899 33.89 -51.97 19.80
C GLN A 899 32.55 -52.67 20.14
N LEU A 900 31.82 -53.36 19.24
CA LEU A 900 32.13 -53.94 17.89
C LEU A 900 31.02 -53.70 16.82
N GLN A 901 31.22 -54.23 15.59
CA GLN A 901 30.33 -54.17 14.41
C GLN A 901 29.63 -55.55 14.08
N PRO A 902 29.34 -55.96 12.81
CA PRO A 902 27.97 -56.22 12.27
C PRO A 902 27.83 -57.69 11.76
N PRO A 903 27.20 -58.07 10.61
CA PRO A 903 26.06 -57.60 9.77
C PRO A 903 24.95 -58.72 9.69
N PRO A 904 24.22 -59.07 8.59
CA PRO A 904 23.86 -58.43 7.31
C PRO A 904 22.34 -58.48 6.92
N SER A 905 22.00 -58.03 5.70
CA SER A 905 20.67 -58.15 5.04
C SER A 905 20.45 -59.51 4.33
N PRO A 906 19.19 -59.87 3.98
CA PRO A 906 18.86 -60.02 2.54
C PRO A 906 17.39 -59.66 2.13
N THR A 907 17.14 -59.71 0.81
CA THR A 907 15.86 -59.52 0.07
C THR A 907 15.26 -60.88 -0.39
N PRO A 908 14.17 -61.01 -1.21
CA PRO A 908 12.93 -60.20 -1.45
C PRO A 908 11.58 -61.00 -1.60
N ARG A 909 10.42 -60.39 -1.26
CA ARG A 909 9.03 -60.67 -1.79
C ARG A 909 8.45 -62.12 -1.62
N PRO A 910 7.20 -62.46 -2.06
CA PRO A 910 5.95 -61.69 -2.23
C PRO A 910 4.67 -62.36 -1.62
N THR A 911 3.52 -61.65 -1.62
CA THR A 911 2.12 -62.14 -1.31
C THR A 911 1.89 -62.59 0.16
N SER A 912 0.67 -62.77 0.71
CA SER A 912 -0.72 -62.68 0.24
C SER A 912 -1.67 -62.22 1.39
N SER A 913 -2.95 -61.92 1.11
CA SER A 913 -4.01 -61.72 2.14
C SER A 913 -4.82 -63.01 2.39
N PRO A 914 -5.51 -63.18 3.54
CA PRO A 914 -6.96 -62.86 3.56
C PRO A 914 -7.64 -62.54 4.93
N ARG A 915 -8.84 -61.93 4.86
CA ARG A 915 -10.05 -62.05 5.72
C ARG A 915 -9.96 -62.19 7.26
N VAL A 916 -10.75 -61.33 7.94
CA VAL A 916 -11.97 -61.74 8.69
C VAL A 916 -13.10 -60.73 8.37
N SER A 917 -14.36 -61.02 8.73
CA SER A 917 -15.59 -60.27 8.36
C SER A 917 -16.54 -60.11 9.55
N PHE A 918 -17.55 -59.22 9.48
CA PHE A 918 -18.94 -59.53 9.89
C PHE A 918 -20.01 -58.56 9.32
N GLN A 919 -21.16 -59.12 8.88
CA GLN A 919 -22.57 -58.64 8.80
C GLN A 919 -22.90 -57.12 8.68
N SER A 920 -23.95 -56.62 7.98
CA SER A 920 -24.97 -57.12 7.00
C SER A 920 -25.79 -55.88 6.47
N ASN A 921 -26.90 -55.87 5.70
CA ASN A 921 -27.77 -56.88 5.06
C ASN A 921 -28.65 -56.30 3.89
N ARG A 922 -28.97 -57.13 2.88
CA ARG A 922 -30.30 -57.40 2.21
C ARG A 922 -31.43 -56.34 2.05
N SER A 923 -32.24 -56.29 0.96
CA SER A 923 -32.37 -57.13 -0.28
C SER A 923 -33.08 -56.46 -1.49
N LYS A 924 -32.56 -56.70 -2.72
CA LYS A 924 -33.22 -57.16 -4.00
C LYS A 924 -34.41 -56.36 -4.63
N SER A 925 -34.76 -56.48 -5.93
CA SER A 925 -34.57 -57.53 -6.98
C SER A 925 -34.43 -56.93 -8.41
N SER A 926 -33.48 -57.36 -9.28
CA SER A 926 -33.59 -58.31 -10.45
C SER A 926 -34.39 -57.78 -11.69
N THR A 927 -34.15 -58.16 -12.98
CA THR A 927 -33.43 -59.32 -13.56
C THR A 927 -32.91 -59.11 -15.03
N SER A 928 -31.70 -59.63 -15.34
CA SER A 928 -31.22 -60.28 -16.60
C SER A 928 -31.40 -59.76 -18.06
N LYS A 929 -30.23 -59.46 -18.71
CA LYS A 929 -29.61 -60.10 -19.93
C LYS A 929 -30.15 -60.02 -21.39
N GLN A 930 -29.28 -59.45 -22.26
CA GLN A 930 -28.63 -59.98 -23.50
C GLN A 930 -29.32 -60.11 -24.90
N THR A 931 -28.50 -59.79 -25.93
CA THR A 931 -28.37 -60.33 -27.32
C THR A 931 -29.34 -59.97 -28.47
N LEU A 932 -28.87 -59.07 -29.35
CA LEU A 932 -28.64 -59.16 -30.82
C LEU A 932 -29.61 -59.89 -31.80
N SER A 933 -29.90 -59.15 -32.88
CA SER A 933 -30.20 -59.43 -34.32
C SER A 933 -29.88 -60.83 -34.92
N PRO A 934 -30.45 -61.28 -36.09
CA PRO A 934 -30.81 -60.43 -37.26
C PRO A 934 -31.98 -60.81 -38.22
N VAL A 935 -32.43 -59.79 -39.00
CA VAL A 935 -32.86 -59.76 -40.43
C VAL A 935 -33.86 -60.80 -41.00
N SER A 936 -35.01 -60.31 -41.50
CA SER A 936 -35.46 -60.44 -42.91
C SER A 936 -36.74 -59.63 -43.21
N ASP A 937 -36.80 -59.03 -44.41
CA ASP A 937 -37.90 -58.23 -45.01
C ASP A 937 -38.54 -59.06 -46.19
N PRO A 938 -39.59 -58.63 -46.97
CA PRO A 938 -39.97 -57.25 -47.31
C PRO A 938 -41.49 -56.91 -47.48
N HIS A 939 -41.81 -55.60 -47.61
CA HIS A 939 -42.64 -55.08 -48.73
C HIS A 939 -42.74 -53.53 -48.79
N SER A 940 -42.33 -52.95 -49.93
CA SER A 940 -42.92 -51.75 -50.57
C SER A 940 -42.64 -50.33 -49.97
N PRO A 941 -42.53 -49.25 -50.80
CA PRO A 941 -41.23 -48.56 -50.84
C PRO A 941 -41.17 -47.00 -50.92
N SER A 942 -40.04 -46.45 -50.45
CA SER A 942 -39.26 -45.27 -50.95
C SER A 942 -39.92 -43.89 -51.22
N SER A 943 -39.26 -42.73 -51.03
CA SER A 943 -37.82 -42.43 -50.93
C SER A 943 -37.46 -41.20 -50.06
N GLU A 944 -36.28 -41.28 -49.41
CA GLU A 944 -35.24 -40.25 -49.12
C GLU A 944 -35.58 -38.80 -48.67
N GLY A 945 -34.77 -38.14 -47.82
CA GLY A 945 -33.57 -38.63 -47.09
C GLY A 945 -32.68 -37.50 -46.51
N GLY A 946 -31.92 -37.82 -45.45
CA GLY A 946 -30.72 -37.09 -45.02
C GLY A 946 -30.90 -35.78 -44.21
N ARG A 947 -30.17 -35.64 -43.09
CA ARG A 947 -29.93 -34.33 -42.42
C ARG A 947 -28.56 -34.25 -41.74
N TRP A 948 -27.52 -34.11 -42.56
CA TRP A 948 -26.16 -33.77 -42.10
C TRP A 948 -25.84 -32.28 -42.28
N SER A 949 -24.73 -31.84 -41.70
CA SER A 949 -24.35 -30.43 -41.58
C SER A 949 -22.98 -30.13 -42.21
N LYS A 950 -22.86 -29.02 -42.96
CA LYS A 950 -21.70 -28.08 -43.01
C LYS A 950 -21.84 -26.98 -44.09
N SER A 951 -21.33 -25.79 -43.74
CA SER A 951 -20.59 -24.83 -44.60
C SER A 951 -21.23 -24.04 -45.77
N PHE A 952 -21.23 -22.70 -45.63
CA PHE A 952 -20.86 -21.64 -46.63
C PHE A 952 -21.48 -21.65 -48.06
N SER A 953 -22.15 -20.59 -48.59
CA SER A 953 -21.61 -19.22 -48.78
C SER A 953 -22.51 -18.23 -49.60
N ARG A 954 -22.41 -16.92 -49.27
CA ARG A 954 -22.30 -15.71 -50.15
C ARG A 954 -23.48 -15.19 -51.05
N ALA A 955 -23.42 -13.86 -51.30
CA ALA A 955 -24.20 -12.97 -52.21
C ALA A 955 -25.63 -12.57 -51.76
N SER A 956 -26.17 -11.34 -51.83
CA SER A 956 -25.89 -10.00 -52.46
C SER A 956 -26.78 -9.67 -53.68
N PHE A 957 -27.39 -8.47 -53.72
CA PHE A 957 -27.81 -7.62 -54.90
C PHE A 957 -28.66 -6.42 -54.37
N THR A 958 -28.23 -5.14 -54.52
CA THR A 958 -28.62 -4.09 -55.54
C THR A 958 -30.10 -3.69 -55.56
N SER A 959 -30.54 -2.43 -55.74
CA SER A 959 -29.94 -1.09 -56.02
C SER A 959 -31.01 -0.01 -55.65
N ASP A 960 -31.10 1.29 -56.00
CA ASP A 960 -30.41 2.36 -56.79
C ASP A 960 -31.13 3.72 -56.42
N ARG A 961 -30.87 4.96 -56.86
CA ARG A 961 -29.65 5.77 -57.17
C ARG A 961 -30.07 7.18 -57.68
N SER A 962 -29.63 8.29 -57.07
CA SER A 962 -29.70 9.63 -57.70
C SER A 962 -28.64 10.64 -57.22
N THR A 963 -28.11 11.41 -58.18
CA THR A 963 -27.10 12.48 -58.11
C THR A 963 -27.74 13.81 -58.61
N PRO A 964 -27.08 15.00 -58.60
CA PRO A 964 -25.64 15.28 -58.46
C PRO A 964 -25.22 16.40 -57.48
N ALA A 965 -23.91 16.59 -57.36
CA ALA A 965 -23.27 17.80 -56.83
C ALA A 965 -22.32 18.38 -57.89
N THR A 966 -22.17 19.71 -57.92
CA THR A 966 -21.26 20.43 -58.83
C THR A 966 -19.82 20.40 -58.33
N SER A 967 -18.87 20.36 -59.27
CA SER A 967 -17.43 20.24 -59.04
C SER A 967 -16.70 21.59 -59.05
N VAL A 968 -15.80 21.80 -58.10
CA VAL A 968 -14.62 22.69 -58.25
C VAL A 968 -13.43 21.99 -57.58
N GLU A 969 -12.29 21.94 -58.27
CA GLU A 969 -11.05 21.32 -57.79
C GLU A 969 -10.11 22.35 -57.16
N ALA A 970 -9.34 21.93 -56.14
CA ALA A 970 -8.10 22.63 -55.75
C ALA A 970 -7.11 21.69 -55.01
N SER A 971 -5.99 21.44 -55.68
CA SER A 971 -4.64 21.04 -55.18
C SER A 971 -4.43 20.59 -53.72
N ILE A 972 -3.77 19.43 -53.60
CA ILE A 972 -3.27 18.78 -52.37
C ILE A 972 -2.20 19.60 -51.63
N GLY A 973 -2.24 19.57 -50.29
CA GLY A 973 -1.09 19.86 -49.40
C GLY A 973 -1.11 18.94 -48.16
N PRO A 974 0.02 18.38 -47.71
CA PRO A 974 0.04 17.34 -46.66
C PRO A 974 -0.05 17.92 -45.24
N ALA A 975 -1.26 18.17 -44.74
CA ALA A 975 -1.48 18.53 -43.34
C ALA A 975 -1.18 17.37 -42.37
N ALA A 976 -0.55 17.67 -41.24
CA ALA A 976 -0.17 16.68 -40.24
C ALA A 976 -1.38 16.01 -39.58
N ARG A 977 -1.47 14.67 -39.65
CA ARG A 977 -2.53 13.90 -38.98
C ARG A 977 -2.24 13.75 -37.49
N LEU A 978 -2.86 14.60 -36.68
CA LEU A 978 -3.00 14.43 -35.23
C LEU A 978 -3.46 12.99 -34.91
N ARG A 979 -2.64 12.23 -34.18
CA ARG A 979 -3.01 10.90 -33.68
C ARG A 979 -4.09 11.05 -32.61
N ARG A 980 -5.34 10.67 -32.94
CA ARG A 980 -6.40 10.44 -31.94
C ARG A 980 -5.89 9.49 -30.85
N ARG A 981 -5.78 9.95 -29.60
CA ARG A 981 -5.62 9.07 -28.42
C ARG A 981 -6.74 8.01 -28.47
N ARG A 982 -6.41 6.71 -28.44
CA ARG A 982 -7.40 5.65 -28.19
C ARG A 982 -7.96 5.86 -26.78
N LYS A 983 -9.27 5.67 -26.59
CA LYS A 983 -9.88 5.74 -25.25
C LYS A 983 -9.39 4.55 -24.40
N PRO A 984 -9.20 4.73 -23.08
CA PRO A 984 -8.95 3.61 -22.18
C PRO A 984 -10.14 2.63 -22.18
N ILE A 985 -9.84 1.36 -21.91
CA ILE A 985 -10.80 0.28 -22.07
C ILE A 985 -11.61 0.11 -20.79
N ASP A 986 -12.88 0.51 -20.85
CA ASP A 986 -13.82 0.41 -19.74
C ASP A 986 -14.31 -1.03 -19.51
N ARG A 987 -13.44 -1.88 -18.95
CA ARG A 987 -13.77 -3.26 -18.56
C ARG A 987 -14.52 -3.27 -17.23
N TRP A 988 -15.53 -4.15 -17.12
CA TRP A 988 -16.34 -4.32 -15.92
C TRP A 988 -16.38 -5.79 -15.49
N TRP A 989 -16.34 -6.03 -14.18
CA TRP A 989 -16.55 -7.35 -13.58
C TRP A 989 -17.99 -7.50 -13.13
N ARG A 990 -18.71 -8.48 -13.69
CA ARG A 990 -19.98 -8.98 -13.15
C ARG A 990 -19.68 -10.14 -12.21
N VAL A 991 -20.18 -10.05 -10.98
CA VAL A 991 -19.91 -10.99 -9.89
C VAL A 991 -21.23 -11.48 -9.29
N SER A 992 -21.42 -12.80 -9.31
CA SER A 992 -22.35 -13.50 -8.42
C SER A 992 -21.61 -14.60 -7.65
N ASP A 993 -22.23 -15.16 -6.60
CA ASP A 993 -21.61 -16.10 -5.65
C ASP A 993 -20.81 -17.24 -6.31
N GLU A 994 -21.26 -17.75 -7.46
CA GLU A 994 -20.56 -18.80 -8.20
C GLU A 994 -19.65 -18.30 -9.33
N LYS A 995 -19.93 -17.10 -9.88
CA LYS A 995 -19.55 -16.74 -11.26
C LYS A 995 -19.07 -15.29 -11.35
N VAL A 996 -17.76 -15.14 -11.59
CA VAL A 996 -17.12 -13.90 -12.06
C VAL A 996 -17.04 -13.92 -13.59
N LYS A 997 -17.36 -12.81 -14.25
CA LYS A 997 -17.24 -12.62 -15.70
C LYS A 997 -16.86 -11.18 -16.05
N GLU A 998 -16.08 -10.99 -17.11
CA GLU A 998 -15.97 -9.67 -17.76
C GLU A 998 -17.29 -9.31 -18.47
N CYS A 999 -17.60 -8.02 -18.55
CA CYS A 999 -18.73 -7.43 -19.27
C CYS A 999 -18.39 -5.99 -19.71
N LYS A 1000 -19.23 -5.41 -20.58
CA LYS A 1000 -19.06 -4.05 -21.12
C LYS A 1000 -19.91 -3.04 -20.35
N THR A 1001 -19.53 -1.77 -20.37
CA THR A 1001 -20.33 -0.67 -19.78
C THR A 1001 -21.78 -0.65 -20.31
N SER A 1002 -22.01 -1.03 -21.58
CA SER A 1002 -23.35 -1.21 -22.16
C SER A 1002 -24.23 -2.19 -21.40
N ASP A 1003 -23.62 -3.26 -20.88
CA ASP A 1003 -24.32 -4.34 -20.19
C ASP A 1003 -24.73 -3.86 -18.80
N VAL A 1004 -23.85 -3.11 -18.13
CA VAL A 1004 -24.07 -2.45 -16.84
C VAL A 1004 -25.20 -1.43 -16.93
N LEU A 1005 -25.11 -0.47 -17.87
CA LEU A 1005 -26.16 0.54 -18.11
C LEU A 1005 -27.48 -0.07 -18.63
N GLY A 1006 -27.45 -1.34 -19.06
CA GLY A 1006 -28.62 -2.13 -19.44
C GLY A 1006 -29.44 -2.65 -18.26
N MET A 1007 -28.90 -2.69 -17.03
CA MET A 1007 -29.53 -3.28 -15.84
C MET A 1007 -30.70 -2.47 -15.24
N GLN A 1008 -31.36 -1.62 -16.04
CA GLN A 1008 -32.32 -0.58 -15.64
C GLN A 1008 -33.52 -1.06 -14.79
N ARG A 1009 -33.90 -2.34 -14.90
CA ARG A 1009 -34.99 -2.96 -14.12
C ARG A 1009 -34.52 -3.60 -12.81
N GLU A 1010 -33.23 -3.92 -12.73
CA GLU A 1010 -32.64 -4.76 -11.69
C GLU A 1010 -31.72 -3.96 -10.77
N VAL A 1011 -31.15 -2.85 -11.27
CA VAL A 1011 -30.32 -1.90 -10.51
C VAL A 1011 -31.04 -1.44 -9.25
N TYR A 1012 -30.31 -1.53 -8.14
CA TYR A 1012 -30.82 -1.37 -6.78
C TYR A 1012 -29.92 -0.44 -5.95
N LEU A 1013 -28.60 -0.63 -6.00
CA LEU A 1013 -27.61 0.33 -5.51
C LEU A 1013 -26.72 0.82 -6.66
N LEU A 1014 -26.31 2.09 -6.62
CA LEU A 1014 -25.29 2.66 -7.51
C LEU A 1014 -24.21 3.37 -6.69
N PHE A 1015 -22.97 3.29 -7.14
CA PHE A 1015 -21.82 3.93 -6.52
C PHE A 1015 -21.09 4.79 -7.57
N TYR A 1016 -21.05 6.08 -7.28
CA TYR A 1016 -20.53 7.15 -8.13
C TYR A 1016 -19.39 7.87 -7.41
N GLU A 1017 -18.19 7.89 -7.98
CA GLU A 1017 -17.02 8.60 -7.40
C GLU A 1017 -16.78 9.92 -8.16
N LEU A 1018 -16.34 10.97 -7.46
CA LEU A 1018 -16.13 12.31 -8.02
C LEU A 1018 -15.01 12.30 -9.08
N ASP A 1019 -15.30 12.78 -10.30
CA ASP A 1019 -14.29 12.95 -11.34
C ASP A 1019 -13.39 14.14 -10.98
N LYS A 1020 -12.22 13.85 -10.40
CA LYS A 1020 -11.17 14.85 -10.15
C LYS A 1020 -10.77 15.53 -11.46
N PRO A 1021 -10.63 16.87 -11.50
CA PRO A 1021 -10.16 17.56 -12.70
C PRO A 1021 -8.76 17.07 -13.08
N SER A 1022 -8.59 16.68 -14.34
CA SER A 1022 -7.27 16.38 -14.88
C SER A 1022 -6.45 17.68 -15.00
N PRO A 1023 -5.17 17.71 -14.59
CA PRO A 1023 -4.31 18.91 -14.64
C PRO A 1023 -3.87 19.31 -16.08
N ASP A 1024 -4.63 18.91 -17.10
CA ASP A 1024 -4.46 19.18 -18.54
C ASP A 1024 -5.49 20.25 -19.04
N VAL A 1025 -5.98 21.15 -18.17
CA VAL A 1025 -7.01 22.18 -18.47
C VAL A 1025 -6.61 23.53 -17.90
#